data_AF-A0A813KYM8-F1
#
_entry.id   AF-A0A813KYM8-F1
#
_cell.length_a   1.000
_cell.length_b   1.000
_cell.length_c   1.000
_cell.angle_alpha   90.00
_cell.angle_beta   90.00
_cell.angle_gamma   90.00
#
_symmetry.space_group_name_H-M   'P 1'
#
loop_
_entity.id
_entity.type
_entity.pdbx_description
1 polymer ?
#
loop_
_entity_poly.entity_id
_entity_poly.type
_entity_poly.pdbx_seq_one_letter_code
_entity_poly.pdbx_strand_id
1 'polypeptide(L)'
;MEPAKATAPKRPDPRQALADPSLPAAGSCRLRITIISAEGLKDADMTTRSDPFCVCKILTMDKPEFQTAVIKDNNNPVWNHRHVIVEYMPGDPLELKVYDHDEKAKPELLGVAQVASGTFFPNGLDKGELKLSGRGARGTLNVRIENLGSAAAFAAADRARREALLELRAAGPHRLRVSLLSASNLRDVDRFGQSDAFCSCRILPKEKPEFQTGVVEDCLNPVWNYEFELAEYLAGDPLELSVYDADKRDSEKKKLLGVVQLESICFFPEGLDREEYLTGKGAQGSLRLKIENLGSLSDIAAARAVEAAEVVLREAGPHRLRVTVLSARFLKDTDWVDKPHPFCSCRMRSKSNASACIEENGSVFIWNREHIVAEYLAGDMLELTAYDQDQLEWDDQPVSLFGRVQIASYRFFPAGLEEQELSFTGTGTQGKLKVHIQNLGLSAEFEAAQAAEKASIASLRAAGPNRIRVTLLSATGLKDADWIGKSDPFCSCRILPNTEPEFQTSVIKDSTSPVWNHEHIVAQYFAGDKLEFTIFDQDGGDSRVSLGQVELASSKFFPAGLEDELCLSGAGAKGKLKVRIENLGSSAEFEAAQAAEKAAIAALRAAGPHRLLVKVVSASGLKDAHWVGKPDPFCACRILPKQEPEFQTSVCKDSASPVWNHEHIVAEYFAGDPLELTVYDNYASPKPSVLGQVQIPWKTFFPAGLEQELQLVSSWPGSSLKVQIENLGSKAEFEATRAALRAAGPHKLRFTVISASGLKDADLLGSSDSFCSCRILPKEKPEFQTPVAVDQLDPVWNYAYVVPEYLAGDALELTVYDQDDGKIPDLLGRIHLSSTDFFPDGLEEELELGGIGATGKLKLKIESLGVAADLDAAQVTERAAVAGLEKGPEGDDADAPLEGEEAESGPGGEDVDALRQGKEQAEEQESWRKENKLRSRRG
;
A
#
# COMPACT_ATOMS: atom_id res chain seq x y z
N MET A 1 4.77 68.65 -66.92
CA MET A 1 5.51 68.15 -68.11
C MET A 1 6.62 69.13 -68.42
N GLU A 2 7.87 68.75 -68.14
CA GLU A 2 9.08 68.96 -68.95
C GLU A 2 10.31 68.42 -68.18
N PRO A 3 11.42 68.04 -68.84
CA PRO A 3 11.85 66.64 -68.88
C PRO A 3 13.19 66.33 -68.18
N ALA A 4 13.44 65.04 -68.01
CA ALA A 4 14.65 64.47 -67.41
C ALA A 4 15.91 64.65 -68.27
N LYS A 5 17.03 65.02 -67.63
CA LYS A 5 18.39 64.96 -68.19
C LYS A 5 19.06 63.66 -67.77
N ALA A 6 19.53 62.90 -68.76
CA ALA A 6 20.30 61.67 -68.59
C ALA A 6 21.72 61.96 -68.05
N THR A 7 22.15 61.19 -67.04
CA THR A 7 23.51 61.16 -66.52
C THR A 7 24.25 59.89 -66.96
N ALA A 8 25.53 60.08 -67.34
CA ALA A 8 26.46 59.08 -67.88
C ALA A 8 26.74 57.87 -66.95
N PRO A 9 27.18 56.71 -67.51
CA PRO A 9 27.43 55.50 -66.73
C PRO A 9 28.67 55.61 -65.82
N LYS A 10 28.54 55.09 -64.59
CA LYS A 10 29.61 54.91 -63.59
C LYS A 10 30.65 53.90 -64.09
N ARG A 11 31.93 54.13 -63.75
CA ARG A 11 33.02 53.15 -63.92
C ARG A 11 32.71 51.86 -63.14
N PRO A 12 33.05 50.67 -63.67
CA PRO A 12 32.84 49.40 -62.99
C PRO A 12 33.75 49.26 -61.75
N ASP A 13 33.26 48.50 -60.77
CA ASP A 13 33.93 48.16 -59.51
C ASP A 13 35.20 47.32 -59.80
N PRO A 14 36.39 47.72 -59.30
CA PRO A 14 37.62 46.95 -59.50
C PRO A 14 37.55 45.50 -58.97
N ARG A 15 36.57 45.15 -58.12
CA ARG A 15 36.33 43.78 -57.63
C ARG A 15 35.85 42.79 -58.71
N GLN A 16 35.37 43.25 -59.87
CA GLN A 16 34.91 42.36 -60.96
C GLN A 16 36.00 41.97 -61.97
N ALA A 17 37.18 42.60 -61.94
CA ALA A 17 38.19 42.41 -62.99
C ALA A 17 39.27 41.35 -62.68
N LEU A 18 39.30 40.78 -61.47
CA LEU A 18 40.35 39.85 -61.00
C LEU A 18 39.83 38.65 -60.20
N ALA A 19 38.52 38.42 -60.14
CA ALA A 19 37.96 37.28 -59.43
C ALA A 19 38.13 35.98 -60.24
N ASP A 20 38.84 35.00 -59.68
CA ASP A 20 38.80 33.62 -60.15
C ASP A 20 37.40 33.05 -59.85
N PRO A 21 36.61 32.66 -60.86
CA PRO A 21 35.23 32.20 -60.69
C PRO A 21 35.10 30.82 -60.01
N SER A 22 36.20 30.18 -59.60
CA SER A 22 36.21 28.86 -58.96
C SER A 22 36.11 28.85 -57.43
N LEU A 23 36.10 30.01 -56.75
CA LEU A 23 36.04 30.07 -55.29
C LEU A 23 34.60 30.36 -54.79
N PRO A 24 34.04 29.54 -53.87
CA PRO A 24 32.72 29.78 -53.31
C PRO A 24 32.68 31.07 -52.49
N ALA A 25 31.49 31.69 -52.37
CA ALA A 25 31.24 32.87 -51.55
C ALA A 25 31.51 32.59 -50.06
N ALA A 26 32.78 32.62 -49.67
CA ALA A 26 33.22 32.39 -48.31
C ALA A 26 33.08 33.70 -47.52
N GLY A 27 32.38 33.65 -46.38
CA GLY A 27 32.43 34.72 -45.39
C GLY A 27 33.86 34.96 -44.90
N SER A 28 34.10 36.10 -44.24
CA SER A 28 35.44 36.45 -43.75
C SER A 28 36.01 35.37 -42.83
N CYS A 29 37.32 35.16 -42.86
CA CYS A 29 38.04 34.23 -42.01
C CYS A 29 39.10 34.95 -41.18
N ARG A 30 39.60 34.25 -40.16
CA ARG A 30 40.73 34.73 -39.36
C ARG A 30 42.02 34.16 -39.92
N LEU A 31 43.00 35.01 -40.23
CA LEU A 31 44.34 34.60 -40.65
C LEU A 31 45.37 34.97 -39.61
N ARG A 32 46.32 34.07 -39.37
CA ARG A 32 47.52 34.36 -38.58
C ARG A 32 48.71 34.52 -39.51
N ILE A 33 49.32 35.69 -39.52
CA ILE A 33 50.52 35.98 -40.30
C ILE A 33 51.70 36.10 -39.36
N THR A 34 52.78 35.40 -39.66
CA THR A 34 54.07 35.47 -38.97
C THR A 34 55.11 35.97 -39.95
N ILE A 35 55.66 37.16 -39.72
CA ILE A 35 56.82 37.69 -40.45
C ILE A 35 58.06 37.19 -39.71
N ILE A 36 58.73 36.19 -40.27
CA ILE A 36 59.79 35.44 -39.61
C ILE A 36 61.10 36.21 -39.73
N SER A 37 61.61 36.39 -40.95
CA SER A 37 62.89 37.04 -41.21
C SER A 37 62.97 37.59 -42.63
N ALA A 38 63.96 38.44 -42.91
CA ALA A 38 64.41 38.70 -44.27
C ALA A 38 65.89 38.36 -44.39
N GLU A 39 66.35 38.09 -45.61
CA GLU A 39 67.74 37.72 -45.90
C GLU A 39 68.25 38.47 -47.13
N GLY A 40 69.49 38.94 -47.08
CA GLY A 40 70.16 39.56 -48.21
C GLY A 40 69.57 40.90 -48.66
N LEU A 41 69.02 41.69 -47.72
CA LEU A 41 68.54 43.05 -48.00
C LEU A 41 69.67 43.95 -48.52
N LYS A 42 69.32 44.96 -49.33
CA LYS A 42 70.27 45.99 -49.76
C LYS A 42 70.58 46.95 -48.62
N ASP A 43 71.79 47.52 -48.63
CA ASP A 43 72.09 48.73 -47.88
C ASP A 43 71.37 49.91 -48.55
N ALA A 44 70.56 50.66 -47.81
CA ALA A 44 70.00 51.91 -48.32
C ALA A 44 71.05 53.04 -48.33
N ASP A 45 71.95 53.01 -47.33
CA ASP A 45 73.03 53.98 -47.16
C ASP A 45 74.37 53.52 -47.76
N MET A 46 75.22 54.49 -48.14
CA MET A 46 76.56 54.19 -48.67
C MET A 46 77.55 53.69 -47.61
N THR A 47 77.25 53.83 -46.33
CA THR A 47 78.22 53.61 -45.23
C THR A 47 77.71 52.75 -44.06
N THR A 48 76.42 52.42 -44.01
CA THR A 48 75.75 51.72 -42.90
C THR A 48 74.79 50.66 -43.45
N ARG A 49 74.53 49.58 -42.69
CA ARG A 49 73.50 48.62 -43.11
C ARG A 49 72.12 49.18 -42.78
N SER A 50 71.11 48.62 -43.42
CA SER A 50 69.73 49.05 -43.23
C SER A 50 69.22 48.69 -41.82
N ASP A 51 68.26 49.48 -41.34
CA ASP A 51 67.43 49.34 -40.15
C ASP A 51 66.02 48.82 -40.54
N PRO A 52 65.86 47.55 -40.96
CA PRO A 52 64.63 47.12 -41.63
C PRO A 52 63.43 46.89 -40.72
N PHE A 53 62.24 47.20 -41.25
CA PHE A 53 60.94 46.77 -40.75
C PHE A 53 60.00 46.40 -41.91
N CYS A 54 59.02 45.53 -41.65
CA CYS A 54 58.06 45.07 -42.65
C CYS A 54 56.66 45.60 -42.33
N VAL A 55 55.96 46.08 -43.36
CA VAL A 55 54.55 46.52 -43.31
C VAL A 55 53.71 45.53 -44.09
N CYS A 56 52.66 44.99 -43.46
CA CYS A 56 51.69 44.12 -44.12
C CYS A 56 50.40 44.89 -44.42
N LYS A 57 49.91 44.73 -45.64
CA LYS A 57 48.69 45.37 -46.13
C LYS A 57 47.87 44.40 -46.95
N ILE A 58 46.56 44.34 -46.69
CA ILE A 58 45.61 43.70 -47.61
C ILE A 58 45.37 44.67 -48.77
N LEU A 59 45.64 44.26 -50.01
CA LEU A 59 45.64 45.17 -51.15
C LEU A 59 44.28 45.82 -51.45
N THR A 60 43.20 45.17 -51.05
CA THR A 60 41.81 45.67 -51.19
C THR A 60 41.42 46.69 -50.12
N MET A 61 42.26 46.92 -49.10
CA MET A 61 42.04 47.88 -48.03
C MET A 61 42.98 49.09 -48.17
N ASP A 62 42.54 50.26 -47.70
CA ASP A 62 43.34 51.49 -47.86
C ASP A 62 44.49 51.59 -46.85
N LYS A 63 44.32 51.03 -45.65
CA LYS A 63 45.29 51.11 -44.54
C LYS A 63 46.10 49.81 -44.41
N PRO A 64 47.36 49.89 -43.94
CA PRO A 64 48.11 48.68 -43.56
C PRO A 64 47.48 48.05 -42.33
N GLU A 65 47.56 46.71 -42.23
CA GLU A 65 47.05 45.94 -41.09
C GLU A 65 48.00 46.05 -39.89
N PHE A 66 49.31 45.89 -40.14
CA PHE A 66 50.33 45.99 -39.10
C PHE A 66 51.71 46.31 -39.68
N GLN A 67 52.63 46.66 -38.79
CA GLN A 67 54.06 46.78 -39.06
C GLN A 67 54.88 46.05 -37.99
N THR A 68 56.04 45.52 -38.37
CA THR A 68 56.98 44.90 -37.43
C THR A 68 57.82 45.95 -36.69
N ALA A 69 58.58 45.51 -35.68
CA ALA A 69 59.61 46.34 -35.07
C ALA A 69 60.76 46.63 -36.06
N VAL A 70 61.46 47.74 -35.83
CA VAL A 70 62.69 48.12 -36.53
C VAL A 70 63.86 47.37 -35.91
N ILE A 71 64.68 46.70 -36.72
CA ILE A 71 65.93 46.06 -36.27
C ILE A 71 67.09 46.87 -36.84
N LYS A 72 67.98 47.39 -36.00
CA LYS A 72 69.07 48.28 -36.43
C LYS A 72 70.26 47.53 -37.07
N ASP A 73 70.90 48.14 -38.06
CA ASP A 73 72.16 47.74 -38.74
C ASP A 73 72.22 46.25 -39.15
N ASN A 74 71.14 45.75 -39.76
CA ASN A 74 71.00 44.32 -40.05
C ASN A 74 70.26 44.01 -41.36
N ASN A 75 70.98 43.51 -42.37
CA ASN A 75 70.40 43.08 -43.65
C ASN A 75 69.80 41.67 -43.64
N ASN A 76 69.87 40.95 -42.52
CA ASN A 76 69.25 39.65 -42.32
C ASN A 76 68.40 39.66 -41.03
N PRO A 77 67.39 40.54 -40.94
CA PRO A 77 66.60 40.73 -39.72
C PRO A 77 65.74 39.49 -39.43
N VAL A 78 65.63 39.12 -38.15
CA VAL A 78 64.67 38.11 -37.67
C VAL A 78 63.67 38.81 -36.75
N TRP A 79 62.43 38.97 -37.21
CA TRP A 79 61.38 39.64 -36.45
C TRP A 79 60.53 38.69 -35.62
N ASN A 80 60.23 37.49 -36.15
CA ASN A 80 59.25 36.55 -35.58
C ASN A 80 57.92 37.22 -35.18
N HIS A 81 57.51 38.25 -35.91
CA HIS A 81 56.34 39.05 -35.57
C HIS A 81 55.07 38.31 -35.99
N ARG A 82 54.20 38.02 -35.03
CA ARG A 82 52.93 37.33 -35.26
C ARG A 82 51.74 38.28 -35.14
N HIS A 83 50.84 38.24 -36.11
CA HIS A 83 49.64 39.07 -36.14
C HIS A 83 48.42 38.23 -36.57
N VAL A 84 47.24 38.52 -36.02
CA VAL A 84 45.97 37.87 -36.44
C VAL A 84 45.08 38.90 -37.12
N ILE A 85 44.82 38.69 -38.40
CA ILE A 85 43.81 39.44 -39.16
C ILE A 85 42.45 38.80 -38.87
N VAL A 86 41.51 39.58 -38.35
CA VAL A 86 40.23 39.08 -37.84
C VAL A 86 39.18 38.88 -38.95
N GLU A 87 39.22 39.71 -39.99
CA GLU A 87 38.22 39.74 -41.06
C GLU A 87 38.87 39.70 -42.45
N TYR A 88 39.69 38.68 -42.70
CA TYR A 88 40.27 38.49 -44.03
C TYR A 88 39.22 37.92 -44.99
N MET A 89 39.13 38.49 -46.19
CA MET A 89 38.25 37.98 -47.25
C MET A 89 39.04 37.05 -48.19
N PRO A 90 38.66 35.76 -48.32
CA PRO A 90 39.29 34.86 -49.28
C PRO A 90 39.24 35.43 -50.71
N GLY A 91 40.41 35.50 -51.36
CA GLY A 91 40.60 36.17 -52.64
C GLY A 91 41.49 37.41 -52.56
N ASP A 92 41.57 38.07 -51.41
CA ASP A 92 42.31 39.32 -51.27
C ASP A 92 43.83 39.11 -51.15
N PRO A 93 44.66 39.64 -52.08
CA PRO A 93 46.10 39.43 -52.00
C PRO A 93 46.74 40.25 -50.87
N LEU A 94 47.77 39.67 -50.25
CA LEU A 94 48.57 40.32 -49.21
C LEU A 94 49.80 40.97 -49.82
N GLU A 95 50.07 42.22 -49.46
CA GLU A 95 51.28 42.97 -49.82
C GLU A 95 52.15 43.19 -48.59
N LEU A 96 53.41 42.81 -48.72
CA LEU A 96 54.45 42.91 -47.69
C LEU A 96 55.54 43.85 -48.21
N LYS A 97 55.70 45.00 -47.56
CA LYS A 97 56.70 46.00 -47.92
C LYS A 97 57.75 46.08 -46.83
N VAL A 98 59.01 45.83 -47.20
CA VAL A 98 60.15 45.99 -46.31
C VAL A 98 60.73 47.38 -46.54
N TYR A 99 60.86 48.14 -45.47
CA TYR A 99 61.38 49.50 -45.45
C TYR A 99 62.62 49.58 -44.58
N ASP A 100 63.44 50.57 -44.87
CA ASP A 100 64.52 51.03 -44.02
C ASP A 100 64.05 52.21 -43.14
N HIS A 101 64.46 52.26 -41.88
CA HIS A 101 64.06 53.31 -40.95
C HIS A 101 65.22 54.20 -40.49
N ASP A 102 65.20 55.45 -40.94
CA ASP A 102 66.09 56.50 -40.44
C ASP A 102 65.39 57.44 -39.47
N GLU A 103 66.06 57.82 -38.38
CA GLU A 103 65.51 58.72 -37.35
C GLU A 103 65.16 60.13 -37.88
N LYS A 104 65.71 60.55 -39.04
CA LYS A 104 65.55 61.89 -39.62
C LYS A 104 65.13 61.91 -41.09
N ALA A 105 64.91 60.77 -41.71
CA ALA A 105 64.46 60.66 -43.09
C ALA A 105 63.14 59.89 -43.19
N LYS A 106 62.48 59.99 -44.35
CA LYS A 106 61.29 59.18 -44.61
C LYS A 106 61.74 57.75 -44.91
N PRO A 107 61.04 56.72 -44.40
CA PRO A 107 61.43 55.33 -44.63
C PRO A 107 61.63 55.01 -46.12
N GLU A 108 62.79 54.45 -46.48
CA GLU A 108 63.10 54.05 -47.84
C GLU A 108 62.56 52.63 -48.12
N LEU A 109 61.97 52.39 -49.28
CA LEU A 109 61.49 51.07 -49.65
C LEU A 109 62.66 50.16 -50.08
N LEU A 110 62.91 49.11 -49.31
CA LEU A 110 63.93 48.10 -49.59
C LEU A 110 63.42 47.03 -50.58
N GLY A 111 62.12 46.70 -50.50
CA GLY A 111 61.50 45.77 -51.44
C GLY A 111 60.05 45.45 -51.12
N VAL A 112 59.35 44.86 -52.09
CA VAL A 112 57.95 44.45 -51.98
C VAL A 112 57.79 42.98 -52.36
N ALA A 113 57.04 42.24 -51.56
CA ALA A 113 56.52 40.93 -51.91
C ALA A 113 54.99 40.95 -51.89
N GLN A 114 54.37 40.33 -52.88
CA GLN A 114 52.92 40.13 -52.90
C GLN A 114 52.63 38.63 -52.89
N VAL A 115 51.68 38.22 -52.05
CA VAL A 115 51.25 36.82 -51.91
C VAL A 115 49.79 36.75 -52.31
N ALA A 116 49.51 36.02 -53.39
CA ALA A 116 48.15 35.80 -53.84
C ALA A 116 47.38 34.95 -52.83
N SER A 117 46.08 35.22 -52.64
CA SER A 117 45.24 34.44 -51.71
C SER A 117 45.30 32.94 -51.98
N GLY A 118 45.33 32.51 -53.25
CA GLY A 118 45.40 31.10 -53.61
C GLY A 118 46.69 30.39 -53.19
N THR A 119 47.74 31.12 -52.83
CA THR A 119 49.01 30.55 -52.35
C THR A 119 48.93 30.07 -50.90
N PHE A 120 48.08 30.67 -50.08
CA PHE A 120 47.95 30.33 -48.65
C PHE A 120 46.53 29.99 -48.23
N PHE A 121 45.52 30.19 -49.07
CA PHE A 121 44.14 29.82 -48.76
C PHE A 121 43.71 28.62 -49.62
N PRO A 122 43.03 27.61 -49.04
CA PRO A 122 42.53 27.55 -47.66
C PRO A 122 43.52 26.98 -46.63
N ASN A 123 44.65 26.42 -47.05
CA ASN A 123 45.46 25.51 -46.22
C ASN A 123 46.57 26.17 -45.37
N GLY A 124 46.73 27.48 -45.44
CA GLY A 124 47.90 28.18 -44.92
C GLY A 124 49.13 28.08 -45.84
N LEU A 125 50.20 28.75 -45.44
CA LEU A 125 51.54 28.76 -46.02
C LEU A 125 52.54 28.61 -44.88
N ASP A 126 53.07 27.41 -44.66
CA ASP A 126 53.94 27.13 -43.49
C ASP A 126 55.37 27.69 -43.65
N LYS A 127 55.92 27.66 -44.87
CA LYS A 127 57.26 28.17 -45.20
C LYS A 127 57.24 28.98 -46.50
N GLY A 128 56.82 30.23 -46.40
CA GLY A 128 56.78 31.16 -47.53
C GLY A 128 58.07 31.95 -47.65
N GLU A 129 58.98 31.53 -48.54
CA GLU A 129 60.13 32.35 -48.94
C GLU A 129 59.73 33.23 -50.13
N LEU A 130 59.64 34.53 -49.91
CA LEU A 130 59.15 35.49 -50.89
C LEU A 130 60.30 36.35 -51.39
N LYS A 131 60.60 36.29 -52.69
CA LYS A 131 61.60 37.18 -53.30
C LYS A 131 61.08 38.62 -53.30
N LEU A 132 61.89 39.53 -52.78
CA LEU A 132 61.58 40.96 -52.83
C LEU A 132 61.76 41.50 -54.24
N SER A 133 60.80 42.31 -54.67
CA SER A 133 60.75 42.92 -56.00
C SER A 133 60.60 44.44 -55.89
N GLY A 134 60.97 45.16 -56.95
CA GLY A 134 60.99 46.63 -56.97
C GLY A 134 62.32 47.19 -57.48
N ARG A 135 62.41 48.52 -57.60
CA ARG A 135 63.58 49.20 -58.15
C ARG A 135 64.79 49.01 -57.23
N GLY A 136 65.74 48.15 -57.63
CA GLY A 136 66.96 47.87 -56.86
C GLY A 136 66.77 46.93 -55.67
N ALA A 137 65.59 46.30 -55.52
CA ALA A 137 65.32 45.38 -54.42
C ALA A 137 66.25 44.15 -54.47
N ARG A 138 66.77 43.74 -53.32
CA ARG A 138 67.56 42.52 -53.13
C ARG A 138 67.07 41.82 -51.85
N GLY A 139 67.09 40.49 -51.87
CA GLY A 139 66.80 39.67 -50.70
C GLY A 139 65.46 38.91 -50.76
N THR A 140 65.25 38.07 -49.76
CA THR A 140 64.05 37.24 -49.57
C THR A 140 63.40 37.55 -48.23
N LEU A 141 62.09 37.37 -48.14
CA LEU A 141 61.28 37.55 -46.94
C LEU A 141 60.64 36.22 -46.58
N ASN A 142 60.93 35.70 -45.39
CA ASN A 142 60.38 34.46 -44.86
C ASN A 142 59.13 34.75 -44.04
N VAL A 143 58.01 34.14 -44.42
CA VAL A 143 56.72 34.29 -43.75
C VAL A 143 56.02 32.95 -43.53
N ARG A 144 55.15 32.92 -42.54
CA ARG A 144 54.19 31.84 -42.32
C ARG A 144 52.79 32.41 -42.20
N ILE A 145 51.83 31.83 -42.91
CA ILE A 145 50.42 32.25 -42.90
C ILE A 145 49.58 31.04 -42.50
N GLU A 146 48.68 31.18 -41.54
CA GLU A 146 47.82 30.09 -41.05
C GLU A 146 46.35 30.53 -41.17
N ASN A 147 45.53 29.71 -41.84
CA ASN A 147 44.08 29.91 -41.84
C ASN A 147 43.51 29.34 -40.54
N LEU A 148 42.90 30.20 -39.73
CA LEU A 148 42.33 29.79 -38.45
C LEU A 148 40.89 29.30 -38.57
N GLY A 149 40.23 29.57 -39.71
CA GLY A 149 38.83 29.22 -39.95
C GLY A 149 37.90 30.44 -40.03
N SER A 150 36.61 30.19 -40.26
CA SER A 150 35.58 31.22 -40.45
C SER A 150 35.44 32.14 -39.23
N ALA A 151 35.36 33.45 -39.46
CA ALA A 151 35.15 34.44 -38.41
C ALA A 151 33.84 34.21 -37.65
N ALA A 152 32.80 33.71 -38.33
CA ALA A 152 31.53 33.35 -37.71
C ALA A 152 31.66 32.14 -36.75
N ALA A 153 32.48 31.14 -37.10
CA ALA A 153 32.72 29.99 -36.24
C ALA A 153 33.49 30.39 -34.96
N PHE A 154 34.47 31.30 -35.08
CA PHE A 154 35.12 31.88 -33.90
C PHE A 154 34.16 32.67 -33.03
N ALA A 155 33.28 33.50 -33.61
CA ALA A 155 32.30 34.26 -32.85
C ALA A 155 31.30 33.36 -32.12
N ALA A 156 30.89 32.25 -32.72
CA ALA A 156 30.04 31.25 -32.08
C ALA A 156 30.75 30.53 -30.93
N ALA A 157 31.98 30.07 -31.14
CA ALA A 157 32.79 29.41 -30.10
C ALA A 157 33.10 30.35 -28.92
N ASP A 158 33.39 31.62 -29.22
CA ASP A 158 33.65 32.67 -28.22
C ASP A 158 32.39 32.99 -27.40
N ARG A 159 31.20 33.00 -28.01
CA ARG A 159 29.91 33.11 -27.29
C ARG A 159 29.69 31.92 -26.35
N ALA A 160 29.83 30.70 -26.85
CA ALA A 160 29.64 29.49 -26.06
C ALA A 160 30.62 29.41 -24.87
N ARG A 161 31.88 29.81 -25.08
CA ARG A 161 32.87 29.88 -24.00
C ARG A 161 32.52 30.96 -22.95
N ARG A 162 31.99 32.11 -23.36
CA ARG A 162 31.53 33.12 -22.39
C ARG A 162 30.32 32.66 -21.59
N GLU A 163 29.40 31.92 -22.20
CA GLU A 163 28.28 31.31 -21.47
C GLU A 163 28.78 30.27 -20.45
N ALA A 164 29.70 29.38 -20.84
CA ALA A 164 30.31 28.42 -19.92
C ALA A 164 31.06 29.08 -18.74
N LEU A 165 31.74 30.22 -18.98
CA LEU A 165 32.37 30.99 -17.92
C LEU A 165 31.37 31.55 -16.90
N LEU A 166 30.17 31.95 -17.33
CA LEU A 166 29.12 32.44 -16.43
C LEU A 166 28.61 31.33 -15.52
N GLU A 167 28.45 30.11 -16.04
CA GLU A 167 28.06 28.94 -15.23
C GLU A 167 29.12 28.58 -14.21
N LEU A 168 30.39 28.51 -14.64
CA LEU A 168 31.51 28.22 -13.74
C LEU A 168 31.70 29.32 -12.68
N ARG A 169 31.41 30.57 -13.02
CA ARG A 169 31.38 31.67 -12.04
C ARG A 169 30.28 31.47 -11.00
N ALA A 170 29.10 31.01 -11.42
CA ALA A 170 27.98 30.72 -10.53
C ALA A 170 28.26 29.52 -9.59
N ALA A 171 29.08 28.56 -10.03
CA ALA A 171 29.52 27.43 -9.22
C ALA A 171 30.46 27.83 -8.05
N GLY A 172 31.02 29.05 -8.08
CA GLY A 172 31.82 29.61 -7.00
C GLY A 172 33.32 29.69 -7.28
N PRO A 173 34.14 30.02 -6.26
CA PRO A 173 35.57 30.20 -6.40
C PRO A 173 36.31 28.89 -6.74
N HIS A 174 37.33 29.03 -7.57
CA HIS A 174 38.23 27.98 -8.02
C HIS A 174 39.65 28.23 -7.54
N ARG A 175 40.41 27.16 -7.39
CA ARG A 175 41.84 27.26 -7.09
C ARG A 175 42.63 27.18 -8.38
N LEU A 176 43.45 28.20 -8.67
CA LEU A 176 44.39 28.19 -9.79
C LEU A 176 45.82 28.08 -9.30
N ARG A 177 46.64 27.34 -10.01
CA ARG A 177 48.11 27.41 -9.91
C ARG A 177 48.63 28.21 -11.08
N VAL A 178 49.54 29.12 -10.82
CA VAL A 178 50.14 29.94 -11.86
C VAL A 178 51.64 29.97 -11.66
N SER A 179 52.36 29.73 -12.75
CA SER A 179 53.82 29.66 -12.79
C SER A 179 54.34 30.74 -13.74
N LEU A 180 55.12 31.68 -13.21
CA LEU A 180 55.87 32.67 -13.98
C LEU A 180 57.28 32.16 -14.22
N LEU A 181 57.56 31.73 -15.45
CA LEU A 181 58.77 31.00 -15.78
C LEU A 181 59.92 31.97 -16.08
N SER A 182 59.76 32.85 -17.08
CA SER A 182 60.79 33.79 -17.50
C SER A 182 60.23 34.96 -18.30
N ALA A 183 61.02 36.01 -18.50
CA ALA A 183 60.80 37.00 -19.55
C ALA A 183 62.00 37.07 -20.50
N SER A 184 61.78 37.58 -21.70
CA SER A 184 62.80 37.64 -22.76
C SER A 184 62.80 39.01 -23.44
N ASN A 185 63.98 39.50 -23.85
CA ASN A 185 64.17 40.73 -24.62
C ASN A 185 63.49 41.96 -24.00
N LEU A 186 63.55 42.10 -22.67
CA LEU A 186 63.06 43.28 -21.99
C LEU A 186 63.80 44.54 -22.46
N ARG A 187 63.13 45.68 -22.40
CA ARG A 187 63.80 46.97 -22.66
C ARG A 187 64.75 47.29 -21.52
N ASP A 188 65.86 47.92 -21.87
CA ASP A 188 66.77 48.54 -20.92
C ASP A 188 66.31 49.98 -20.62
N VAL A 189 66.03 50.28 -19.36
CA VAL A 189 65.62 51.62 -18.91
C VAL A 189 66.67 52.28 -18.02
N ASP A 190 67.81 51.62 -17.82
CA ASP A 190 68.84 52.07 -16.90
C ASP A 190 70.00 52.76 -17.61
N ARG A 191 70.62 53.69 -16.89
CA ARG A 191 71.70 54.53 -17.44
C ARG A 191 73.07 53.84 -17.35
N PHE A 192 73.21 52.90 -16.41
CA PHE A 192 74.43 52.15 -16.14
C PHE A 192 74.04 50.75 -15.64
N GLY A 193 74.14 49.72 -16.49
CA GLY A 193 73.59 48.39 -16.25
C GLY A 193 72.32 48.15 -17.08
N GLN A 194 71.77 46.94 -17.02
CA GLN A 194 70.49 46.52 -17.57
C GLN A 194 69.39 46.57 -16.50
N SER A 195 68.12 46.64 -16.92
CA SER A 195 66.95 46.65 -16.03
C SER A 195 66.93 45.52 -14.97
N ASP A 196 66.48 45.87 -13.75
CA ASP A 196 66.32 44.98 -12.60
C ASP A 196 64.88 44.41 -12.54
N ALA A 197 64.64 43.31 -13.24
CA ALA A 197 63.28 42.86 -13.55
C ALA A 197 62.60 42.01 -12.45
N PHE A 198 61.35 42.35 -12.12
CA PHE A 198 60.42 41.48 -11.40
C PHE A 198 59.01 41.53 -12.01
N CYS A 199 58.23 40.47 -11.80
CA CYS A 199 56.85 40.39 -12.28
C CYS A 199 55.87 40.40 -11.11
N SER A 200 54.73 41.04 -11.30
CA SER A 200 53.63 41.12 -10.34
C SER A 200 52.36 40.66 -11.04
N CYS A 201 51.55 39.81 -10.39
CA CYS A 201 50.21 39.49 -10.91
C CYS A 201 49.12 40.03 -10.01
N ARG A 202 47.99 40.30 -10.63
CA ARG A 202 46.80 40.85 -10.01
C ARG A 202 45.57 40.27 -10.70
N ILE A 203 44.55 39.94 -9.91
CA ILE A 203 43.21 39.66 -10.43
C ILE A 203 42.48 41.01 -10.56
N LEU A 204 42.05 41.38 -11.75
CA LEU A 204 41.29 42.62 -11.95
C LEU A 204 39.84 42.44 -11.47
N PRO A 205 39.25 43.45 -10.79
CA PRO A 205 39.73 44.83 -10.62
C PRO A 205 40.50 45.10 -9.31
N LYS A 206 41.00 44.08 -8.60
CA LYS A 206 41.67 44.28 -7.30
C LYS A 206 42.86 45.23 -7.44
N GLU A 207 43.02 46.17 -6.52
CA GLU A 207 44.11 47.16 -6.57
C GLU A 207 45.46 46.60 -6.14
N LYS A 208 45.47 45.54 -5.33
CA LYS A 208 46.70 44.92 -4.82
C LYS A 208 47.04 43.68 -5.63
N PRO A 209 48.33 43.46 -5.93
CA PRO A 209 48.75 42.22 -6.54
C PRO A 209 48.58 41.06 -5.56
N GLU A 210 48.24 39.89 -6.10
CA GLU A 210 48.12 38.65 -5.31
C GLU A 210 49.51 38.13 -4.92
N PHE A 211 50.53 38.41 -5.75
CA PHE A 211 51.93 38.11 -5.45
C PHE A 211 52.87 38.91 -6.37
N GLN A 212 54.17 38.87 -6.03
CA GLN A 212 55.27 39.39 -6.84
C GLN A 212 56.43 38.38 -6.83
N THR A 213 57.16 38.28 -7.93
CA THR A 213 58.40 37.48 -8.00
C THR A 213 59.55 38.19 -7.29
N GLY A 214 60.65 37.47 -7.07
CA GLY A 214 61.93 38.10 -6.75
C GLY A 214 62.43 38.99 -7.89
N VAL A 215 63.27 39.97 -7.54
CA VAL A 215 63.98 40.83 -8.50
C VAL A 215 65.19 40.08 -9.04
N VAL A 216 65.35 40.08 -10.37
CA VAL A 216 66.55 39.60 -11.06
C VAL A 216 67.30 40.82 -11.57
N GLU A 217 68.48 41.06 -11.01
CA GLU A 217 69.27 42.26 -11.27
C GLU A 217 70.05 42.16 -12.59
N ASP A 218 70.26 43.30 -13.26
CA ASP A 218 71.09 43.46 -14.47
C ASP A 218 70.80 42.39 -15.56
N CYS A 219 69.51 42.18 -15.87
CA CYS A 219 69.10 41.09 -16.75
C CYS A 219 67.86 41.38 -17.59
N LEU A 220 68.03 41.47 -18.91
CA LEU A 220 66.91 41.63 -19.86
C LEU A 220 66.18 40.32 -20.20
N ASN A 221 66.64 39.17 -19.69
CA ASN A 221 66.05 37.84 -19.91
C ASN A 221 65.87 37.07 -18.59
N PRO A 222 65.12 37.63 -17.62
CA PRO A 222 65.06 37.07 -16.28
C PRO A 222 64.35 35.71 -16.27
N VAL A 223 64.86 34.76 -15.49
CA VAL A 223 64.21 33.48 -15.20
C VAL A 223 63.81 33.46 -13.73
N TRP A 224 62.51 33.39 -13.46
CA TRP A 224 61.98 33.38 -12.10
C TRP A 224 61.63 31.96 -11.62
N ASN A 225 61.08 31.11 -12.51
CA ASN A 225 60.51 29.80 -12.15
C ASN A 225 59.66 29.85 -10.88
N TYR A 226 58.84 30.90 -10.77
CA TYR A 226 58.09 31.21 -9.57
C TYR A 226 56.67 30.68 -9.69
N GLU A 227 56.23 29.89 -8.72
CA GLU A 227 54.88 29.30 -8.67
C GLU A 227 54.13 29.80 -7.45
N PHE A 228 52.84 30.06 -7.63
CA PHE A 228 51.93 30.42 -6.55
C PHE A 228 50.52 29.94 -6.90
N GLU A 229 49.65 29.94 -5.90
CA GLU A 229 48.27 29.51 -6.07
C GLU A 229 47.30 30.64 -5.70
N LEU A 230 46.34 30.87 -6.58
CA LEU A 230 45.18 31.72 -6.34
C LEU A 230 44.09 30.84 -5.74
N ALA A 231 43.88 30.95 -4.43
CA ALA A 231 42.93 30.10 -3.71
C ALA A 231 41.46 30.37 -4.07
N GLU A 232 41.13 31.61 -4.41
CA GLU A 232 39.77 32.09 -4.63
C GLU A 232 39.64 32.88 -5.93
N TYR A 233 39.90 32.21 -7.05
CA TYR A 233 39.72 32.79 -8.37
C TYR A 233 38.26 32.62 -8.84
N LEU A 234 37.62 33.69 -9.31
CA LEU A 234 36.29 33.63 -9.91
C LEU A 234 36.40 33.63 -11.43
N ALA A 235 35.75 32.65 -12.07
CA ALA A 235 35.70 32.57 -13.52
C ALA A 235 35.15 33.87 -14.13
N GLY A 236 35.82 34.37 -15.16
CA GLY A 236 35.53 35.66 -15.78
C GLY A 236 36.43 36.82 -15.32
N ASP A 237 37.09 36.73 -14.16
CA ASP A 237 37.97 37.82 -13.69
C ASP A 237 39.31 37.83 -14.46
N PRO A 238 39.73 38.95 -15.08
CA PRO A 238 40.99 38.99 -15.83
C PRO A 238 42.23 38.91 -14.92
N LEU A 239 43.32 38.34 -15.44
CA LEU A 239 44.63 38.39 -14.81
C LEU A 239 45.52 39.44 -15.48
N GLU A 240 46.08 40.35 -14.69
CA GLU A 240 47.08 41.31 -15.13
C GLU A 240 48.45 40.87 -14.60
N LEU A 241 49.44 40.77 -15.49
CA LEU A 241 50.83 40.44 -15.22
C LEU A 241 51.70 41.61 -15.64
N SER A 242 52.24 42.34 -14.67
CA SER A 242 53.00 43.56 -14.88
C SER A 242 54.46 43.32 -14.55
N VAL A 243 55.33 43.56 -15.53
CA VAL A 243 56.80 43.45 -15.38
C VAL A 243 57.36 44.84 -15.13
N TYR A 244 58.16 44.96 -14.08
CA TYR A 244 58.72 46.22 -13.62
C TYR A 244 60.23 46.12 -13.50
N ASP A 245 60.86 47.29 -13.60
CA ASP A 245 62.25 47.55 -13.25
C ASP A 245 62.32 48.14 -11.83
N ALA A 246 63.21 47.58 -11.01
CA ALA A 246 63.37 47.86 -9.59
C ALA A 246 64.72 48.52 -9.26
N ASP A 247 64.86 49.79 -9.61
CA ASP A 247 66.03 50.62 -9.25
C ASP A 247 66.30 50.70 -7.74
N LYS A 248 67.51 50.31 -7.32
CA LYS A 248 67.96 50.42 -5.90
C LYS A 248 68.12 51.86 -5.37
N ARG A 249 68.16 52.87 -6.23
CA ARG A 249 68.41 54.29 -5.83
C ARG A 249 67.15 55.15 -5.70
N ASP A 250 66.00 54.71 -6.17
CA ASP A 250 64.75 55.47 -6.11
C ASP A 250 63.60 54.54 -5.68
N SER A 251 63.52 54.28 -4.38
CA SER A 251 62.64 53.25 -3.78
C SER A 251 61.14 53.50 -3.97
N GLU A 252 60.73 54.65 -4.50
CA GLU A 252 59.31 55.01 -4.68
C GLU A 252 58.82 54.93 -6.14
N LYS A 253 59.69 54.72 -7.14
CA LYS A 253 59.29 54.73 -8.56
C LYS A 253 59.75 53.48 -9.32
N LYS A 254 59.01 52.39 -9.14
CA LYS A 254 59.09 51.20 -10.00
C LYS A 254 58.71 51.58 -11.43
N LYS A 255 59.62 51.40 -12.39
CA LYS A 255 59.33 51.71 -13.80
C LYS A 255 58.66 50.51 -14.45
N LEU A 256 57.49 50.73 -15.05
CA LEU A 256 56.79 49.67 -15.78
C LEU A 256 57.56 49.34 -17.07
N LEU A 257 57.97 48.08 -17.24
CA LEU A 257 58.61 47.60 -18.47
C LEU A 257 57.57 47.11 -19.48
N GLY A 258 56.47 46.52 -18.99
CA GLY A 258 55.31 46.17 -19.81
C GLY A 258 54.29 45.33 -19.07
N VAL A 259 53.14 45.11 -19.70
CA VAL A 259 51.99 44.39 -19.12
C VAL A 259 51.51 43.30 -20.07
N VAL A 260 51.15 42.15 -19.52
CA VAL A 260 50.34 41.12 -20.15
C VAL A 260 49.01 41.05 -19.41
N GLN A 261 47.90 41.31 -20.11
CA GLN A 261 46.56 41.15 -19.56
C GLN A 261 45.86 39.96 -20.23
N LEU A 262 45.42 39.00 -19.43
CA LEU A 262 44.77 37.78 -19.88
C LEU A 262 43.31 37.78 -19.43
N GLU A 263 42.39 37.73 -20.38
CA GLU A 263 41.00 37.46 -20.07
C GLU A 263 40.84 36.02 -19.58
N SER A 264 39.90 35.80 -18.64
CA SER A 264 39.61 34.45 -18.11
C SER A 264 39.37 33.41 -19.21
N ILE A 265 38.77 33.81 -20.34
CA ILE A 265 38.48 32.92 -21.47
C ILE A 265 39.73 32.36 -22.16
N CYS A 266 40.89 32.97 -21.93
CA CYS A 266 42.15 32.56 -22.55
C CYS A 266 42.84 31.40 -21.82
N PHE A 267 42.48 31.14 -20.56
CA PHE A 267 43.15 30.16 -19.70
C PHE A 267 42.19 29.33 -18.84
N PHE A 268 40.90 29.62 -18.84
CA PHE A 268 39.92 28.93 -18.02
C PHE A 268 38.84 28.27 -18.89
N PRO A 269 38.40 27.03 -18.61
CA PRO A 269 38.79 26.18 -17.46
C PRO A 269 40.05 25.34 -17.66
N GLU A 270 40.59 25.26 -18.87
CA GLU A 270 41.59 24.23 -19.24
C GLU A 270 43.04 24.54 -18.85
N GLY A 271 43.32 25.74 -18.37
CA GLY A 271 44.68 26.22 -18.12
C GLY A 271 45.32 26.88 -19.35
N LEU A 272 46.58 27.25 -19.19
CA LEU A 272 47.40 27.95 -20.18
C LEU A 272 48.86 27.54 -20.02
N ASP A 273 49.61 27.36 -21.11
CA ASP A 273 51.07 27.22 -21.08
C ASP A 273 51.68 27.80 -22.35
N ARG A 274 52.01 29.11 -22.32
CA ARG A 274 52.56 29.80 -23.50
C ARG A 274 53.36 31.06 -23.14
N GLU A 275 53.97 31.64 -24.17
CA GLU A 275 54.66 32.92 -24.11
C GLU A 275 53.75 34.04 -24.61
N GLU A 276 53.74 35.18 -23.91
CA GLU A 276 52.90 36.36 -24.17
C GLU A 276 53.75 37.61 -24.33
N TYR A 277 53.40 38.48 -25.26
CA TYR A 277 54.18 39.70 -25.52
C TYR A 277 53.77 40.83 -24.59
N LEU A 278 54.77 41.56 -24.10
CA LEU A 278 54.55 42.72 -23.24
C LEU A 278 53.96 43.88 -24.05
N THR A 279 52.93 44.51 -23.50
CA THR A 279 52.23 45.65 -24.10
C THR A 279 52.36 46.90 -23.22
N GLY A 280 52.05 48.07 -23.80
CA GLY A 280 52.12 49.36 -23.11
C GLY A 280 53.14 50.33 -23.72
N LYS A 281 53.24 51.52 -23.15
CA LYS A 281 54.06 52.61 -23.72
C LYS A 281 55.55 52.27 -23.69
N GLY A 282 56.10 51.97 -24.87
CA GLY A 282 57.50 51.61 -25.07
C GLY A 282 57.86 50.23 -24.54
N ALA A 283 56.88 49.34 -24.33
CA ALA A 283 57.14 47.97 -23.88
C ALA A 283 57.92 47.18 -24.95
N GLN A 284 58.83 46.33 -24.49
CA GLN A 284 59.59 45.41 -25.31
C GLN A 284 59.76 44.10 -24.55
N GLY A 285 59.71 42.99 -25.26
CA GLY A 285 59.95 41.65 -24.71
C GLY A 285 58.68 40.82 -24.54
N SER A 286 58.85 39.65 -23.97
CA SER A 286 57.80 38.64 -23.76
C SER A 286 57.92 37.98 -22.39
N LEU A 287 56.84 37.36 -21.93
CA LEU A 287 56.68 36.68 -20.65
C LEU A 287 56.21 35.23 -20.89
N ARG A 288 56.95 34.24 -20.39
CA ARG A 288 56.56 32.82 -20.39
C ARG A 288 55.84 32.47 -19.10
N LEU A 289 54.61 31.94 -19.21
CA LEU A 289 53.80 31.58 -18.06
C LEU A 289 52.98 30.30 -18.27
N LYS A 290 52.61 29.66 -17.15
CA LYS A 290 51.70 28.53 -17.08
C LYS A 290 50.58 28.80 -16.07
N ILE A 291 49.35 28.41 -16.36
CA ILE A 291 48.18 28.49 -15.47
C ILE A 291 47.49 27.12 -15.49
N GLU A 292 47.15 26.58 -14.33
CA GLU A 292 46.48 25.30 -14.15
C GLU A 292 45.27 25.47 -13.24
N ASN A 293 44.13 24.89 -13.62
CA ASN A 293 42.92 24.87 -12.80
C ASN A 293 42.92 23.63 -11.90
N LEU A 294 42.88 23.83 -10.59
CA LEU A 294 42.91 22.76 -9.58
C LEU A 294 41.51 22.35 -9.08
N GLY A 295 40.45 22.92 -9.65
CA GLY A 295 39.06 22.59 -9.33
C GLY A 295 38.35 23.64 -8.47
N SER A 296 37.03 23.47 -8.32
CA SER A 296 36.19 24.35 -7.48
C SER A 296 36.41 24.05 -5.99
N LEU A 297 36.27 25.06 -5.13
CA LEU A 297 36.41 24.86 -3.69
C LEU A 297 35.32 23.92 -3.12
N SER A 298 34.13 23.86 -3.74
CA SER A 298 33.06 22.93 -3.39
C SER A 298 33.44 21.47 -3.69
N ASP A 299 34.04 21.19 -4.84
CA ASP A 299 34.46 19.84 -5.21
C ASP A 299 35.60 19.35 -4.30
N ILE A 300 36.52 20.26 -3.98
CA ILE A 300 37.64 19.99 -3.06
C ILE A 300 37.11 19.72 -1.63
N ALA A 301 36.08 20.45 -1.18
CA ALA A 301 35.46 20.21 0.12
C ALA A 301 34.68 18.88 0.17
N ALA A 302 33.95 18.54 -0.90
CA ALA A 302 33.26 17.26 -1.02
C ALA A 302 34.23 16.08 -0.97
N ALA A 303 35.37 16.16 -1.66
CA ALA A 303 36.40 15.13 -1.63
C ALA A 303 36.96 14.89 -0.22
N ARG A 304 37.17 15.97 0.57
CA ARG A 304 37.63 15.87 1.96
C ARG A 304 36.58 15.29 2.91
N ALA A 305 35.30 15.57 2.67
CA ALA A 305 34.21 14.98 3.46
C ALA A 305 34.09 13.47 3.24
N VAL A 306 34.32 13.00 2.00
CA VAL A 306 34.38 11.57 1.67
C VAL A 306 35.52 10.88 2.42
N GLU A 307 36.70 11.50 2.45
CA GLU A 307 37.89 10.96 3.15
C GLU A 307 37.68 10.90 4.69
N ALA A 308 37.03 11.90 5.27
CA ALA A 308 36.68 11.92 6.70
C ALA A 308 35.61 10.87 7.07
N ALA A 309 34.62 10.64 6.20
CA ALA A 309 33.61 9.62 6.41
C ALA A 309 34.23 8.20 6.41
N GLU A 310 35.17 7.93 5.49
CA GLU A 310 35.83 6.63 5.35
C GLU A 310 36.60 6.19 6.63
N VAL A 311 37.15 7.16 7.38
CA VAL A 311 37.86 6.91 8.65
C VAL A 311 36.91 6.51 9.78
N VAL A 312 35.83 7.26 9.99
CA VAL A 312 34.83 6.99 11.04
C VAL A 312 34.19 5.60 10.88
N LEU A 313 34.04 5.15 9.64
CA LEU A 313 33.34 3.90 9.32
C LEU A 313 34.20 2.65 9.47
N ARG A 314 35.53 2.75 9.30
CA ARG A 314 36.43 1.65 9.67
C ARG A 314 36.36 1.34 11.15
N GLU A 315 36.04 2.32 11.98
CA GLU A 315 35.89 2.14 13.43
C GLU A 315 34.50 1.55 13.81
N ALA A 316 33.49 1.68 12.94
CA ALA A 316 32.13 1.19 13.20
C ALA A 316 31.93 -0.33 12.98
N GLY A 317 32.80 -0.99 12.20
CA GLY A 317 32.76 -2.44 11.95
C GLY A 317 32.12 -2.85 10.60
N PRO A 318 31.98 -4.17 10.34
CA PRO A 318 31.49 -4.69 9.06
C PRO A 318 30.02 -4.33 8.80
N HIS A 319 29.72 -4.00 7.55
CA HIS A 319 28.38 -3.69 7.07
C HIS A 319 27.88 -4.80 6.14
N ARG A 320 26.56 -4.94 6.02
CA ARG A 320 25.95 -5.86 5.06
C ARG A 320 25.47 -5.15 3.80
N LEU A 321 25.74 -5.78 2.68
CA LEU A 321 25.40 -5.35 1.34
C LEU A 321 24.41 -6.35 0.75
N ARG A 322 23.37 -5.86 0.07
CA ARG A 322 22.52 -6.64 -0.84
C ARG A 322 22.79 -6.25 -2.28
N VAL A 323 23.21 -7.20 -3.12
CA VAL A 323 23.36 -6.99 -4.57
C VAL A 323 22.20 -7.65 -5.33
N THR A 324 21.61 -6.91 -6.26
CA THR A 324 20.55 -7.38 -7.16
C THR A 324 20.97 -7.11 -8.60
N VAL A 325 21.05 -8.15 -9.44
CA VAL A 325 21.29 -8.00 -10.88
C VAL A 325 19.95 -7.84 -11.59
N LEU A 326 19.78 -6.74 -12.32
CA LEU A 326 18.53 -6.36 -12.97
C LEU A 326 18.48 -6.81 -14.44
N SER A 327 19.58 -6.67 -15.17
CA SER A 327 19.70 -7.13 -16.56
C SER A 327 21.16 -7.19 -17.00
N ALA A 328 21.46 -7.91 -18.09
CA ALA A 328 22.72 -7.79 -18.80
C ALA A 328 22.53 -7.77 -20.32
N ARG A 329 23.36 -6.97 -20.99
CA ARG A 329 23.42 -6.80 -22.44
C ARG A 329 24.83 -7.03 -22.95
N PHE A 330 24.97 -7.57 -24.15
CA PHE A 330 26.27 -7.77 -24.79
C PHE A 330 26.23 -7.35 -26.24
N LEU A 331 27.36 -6.85 -26.72
CA LEU A 331 27.56 -6.41 -28.08
C LEU A 331 27.97 -7.62 -28.93
N LYS A 332 27.10 -8.03 -29.86
CA LYS A 332 27.35 -9.12 -30.83
C LYS A 332 27.17 -8.57 -32.24
N ASP A 333 28.18 -8.70 -33.09
CA ASP A 333 28.13 -8.31 -34.51
C ASP A 333 27.54 -6.90 -34.74
N THR A 334 27.88 -5.94 -33.86
CA THR A 334 27.43 -4.53 -33.78
C THR A 334 26.09 -4.23 -33.08
N ASP A 335 25.29 -5.23 -32.72
CA ASP A 335 24.01 -5.05 -32.02
C ASP A 335 24.06 -5.47 -30.55
N TRP A 336 23.30 -4.76 -29.70
CA TRP A 336 23.12 -5.12 -28.29
C TRP A 336 22.04 -6.18 -28.15
N VAL A 337 22.39 -7.32 -27.58
CA VAL A 337 21.45 -8.42 -27.31
C VAL A 337 21.18 -8.49 -25.81
N ASP A 338 19.91 -8.43 -25.44
CA ASP A 338 19.43 -8.66 -24.06
C ASP A 338 19.47 -10.16 -23.74
N LYS A 339 20.13 -10.55 -22.63
CA LYS A 339 19.93 -11.89 -22.02
C LYS A 339 18.98 -11.75 -20.83
N PRO A 340 17.80 -12.41 -20.84
CA PRO A 340 16.82 -12.30 -19.75
C PRO A 340 17.29 -12.99 -18.44
N HIS A 341 18.35 -13.80 -18.51
CA HIS A 341 18.87 -14.60 -17.39
C HIS A 341 20.41 -14.57 -17.33
N PRO A 342 21.04 -13.42 -17.04
CA PRO A 342 22.50 -13.34 -17.03
C PRO A 342 23.11 -14.04 -15.80
N PHE A 343 24.08 -14.94 -16.03
CA PHE A 343 24.85 -15.57 -14.96
C PHE A 343 25.87 -14.57 -14.42
N CYS A 344 25.77 -14.23 -13.14
CA CYS A 344 26.71 -13.34 -12.47
C CYS A 344 27.20 -13.96 -11.15
N SER A 345 28.48 -13.84 -10.84
CA SER A 345 29.01 -14.08 -9.50
C SER A 345 29.46 -12.79 -8.84
N CYS A 346 29.35 -12.75 -7.52
CA CYS A 346 29.74 -11.63 -6.69
C CYS A 346 30.83 -12.06 -5.72
N ARG A 347 31.86 -11.23 -5.53
CA ARG A 347 32.93 -11.45 -4.56
C ARG A 347 33.36 -10.12 -3.93
N MET A 348 33.53 -10.10 -2.61
CA MET A 348 34.15 -8.98 -1.91
C MET A 348 35.67 -9.20 -1.83
N ARG A 349 36.45 -8.19 -2.17
CA ARG A 349 37.92 -8.19 -2.05
C ARG A 349 38.34 -7.16 -1.02
N SER A 350 38.87 -7.63 0.11
CA SER A 350 39.42 -6.75 1.15
C SER A 350 40.76 -6.18 0.72
N LYS A 351 41.00 -4.89 1.02
CA LYS A 351 42.34 -4.26 0.92
C LYS A 351 43.25 -4.61 2.10
N SER A 352 42.69 -5.14 3.19
CA SER A 352 43.44 -5.49 4.39
C SER A 352 43.77 -6.99 4.38
N ASN A 353 45.06 -7.32 4.41
CA ASN A 353 45.56 -8.67 4.73
C ASN A 353 45.34 -9.03 6.21
N ALA A 354 44.31 -8.47 6.87
CA ALA A 354 43.96 -8.81 8.24
C ALA A 354 42.98 -9.99 8.20
N SER A 355 43.56 -11.18 8.19
CA SER A 355 42.87 -12.45 8.37
C SER A 355 42.06 -12.46 9.66
N ALA A 356 40.73 -12.58 9.54
CA ALA A 356 39.89 -13.48 10.33
C ALA A 356 38.46 -13.45 9.77
N CYS A 357 37.98 -14.61 9.33
CA CYS A 357 36.57 -14.93 9.05
C CYS A 357 35.95 -14.44 7.73
N ILE A 358 36.58 -14.69 6.57
CA ILE A 358 35.83 -14.92 5.30
C ILE A 358 36.54 -16.03 4.51
N GLU A 359 36.76 -17.17 5.13
CA GLU A 359 37.09 -18.42 4.44
C GLU A 359 35.89 -19.35 4.57
N GLU A 360 34.88 -19.20 3.70
CA GLU A 360 34.05 -20.37 3.35
C GLU A 360 33.27 -20.26 2.02
N ASN A 361 32.93 -19.08 1.48
CA ASN A 361 32.15 -19.01 0.24
C ASN A 361 32.90 -18.33 -0.91
N GLY A 362 33.81 -19.10 -1.52
CA GLY A 362 34.43 -18.75 -2.79
C GLY A 362 33.39 -18.74 -3.91
N SER A 363 32.97 -17.53 -4.34
CA SER A 363 32.12 -17.28 -5.52
C SER A 363 30.68 -17.78 -5.34
N VAL A 364 29.78 -16.90 -4.91
CA VAL A 364 28.34 -17.19 -4.94
C VAL A 364 27.84 -16.95 -6.37
N PHE A 365 27.32 -18.00 -7.01
CA PHE A 365 26.72 -17.95 -8.34
C PHE A 365 25.25 -17.54 -8.22
N ILE A 366 24.84 -16.47 -8.91
CA ILE A 366 23.47 -15.95 -8.84
C ILE A 366 22.64 -16.55 -9.97
N TRP A 367 21.57 -17.25 -9.59
CA TRP A 367 20.41 -17.44 -10.46
C TRP A 367 19.42 -16.30 -10.22
N ASN A 368 18.77 -15.85 -11.28
CA ASN A 368 17.88 -14.69 -11.30
C ASN A 368 17.08 -14.48 -9.98
N ARG A 369 17.23 -13.29 -9.37
CA ARG A 369 16.52 -12.76 -8.18
C ARG A 369 17.00 -13.16 -6.78
N GLU A 370 18.06 -13.95 -6.61
CA GLU A 370 18.60 -14.11 -5.26
C GLU A 370 19.47 -12.91 -4.84
N HIS A 371 19.07 -12.29 -3.73
CA HIS A 371 19.81 -11.23 -3.07
C HIS A 371 21.06 -11.80 -2.42
N ILE A 372 22.25 -11.47 -2.92
CA ILE A 372 23.48 -11.78 -2.19
C ILE A 372 23.59 -10.79 -1.04
N VAL A 373 23.51 -11.30 0.18
CA VAL A 373 23.88 -10.55 1.38
C VAL A 373 25.35 -10.86 1.71
N ALA A 374 26.22 -9.87 1.55
CA ALA A 374 27.66 -10.00 1.82
C ALA A 374 28.12 -8.98 2.86
N GLU A 375 29.11 -9.34 3.66
CA GLU A 375 29.76 -8.40 4.58
C GLU A 375 30.89 -7.66 3.87
N TYR A 376 31.06 -6.37 4.19
CA TYR A 376 32.15 -5.55 3.67
C TYR A 376 32.59 -4.49 4.67
N LEU A 377 33.85 -4.08 4.56
CA LEU A 377 34.42 -2.95 5.28
C LEU A 377 34.60 -1.74 4.34
N ALA A 378 34.60 -0.53 4.91
CA ALA A 378 34.90 0.68 4.17
C ALA A 378 36.34 0.64 3.58
N GLY A 379 36.43 0.68 2.25
CA GLY A 379 37.66 0.52 1.48
C GLY A 379 37.76 -0.81 0.70
N ASP A 380 36.85 -1.75 0.93
CA ASP A 380 36.76 -3.01 0.18
C ASP A 380 36.28 -2.78 -1.25
N MET A 381 36.50 -3.78 -2.10
CA MET A 381 36.16 -3.74 -3.52
C MET A 381 35.18 -4.87 -3.86
N LEU A 382 34.01 -4.49 -4.35
CA LEU A 382 33.01 -5.40 -4.88
C LEU A 382 33.41 -5.79 -6.31
N GLU A 383 33.62 -7.08 -6.56
CA GLU A 383 33.86 -7.63 -7.89
C GLU A 383 32.63 -8.40 -8.36
N LEU A 384 32.09 -8.02 -9.52
CA LEU A 384 31.02 -8.74 -10.21
C LEU A 384 31.59 -9.37 -11.48
N THR A 385 31.31 -10.65 -11.69
CA THR A 385 31.78 -11.42 -12.85
C THR A 385 30.59 -11.96 -13.62
N ALA A 386 30.51 -11.69 -14.92
CA ALA A 386 29.47 -12.22 -15.81
C ALA A 386 29.99 -13.45 -16.59
N TYR A 387 29.12 -14.46 -16.78
CA TYR A 387 29.42 -15.72 -17.48
C TYR A 387 28.48 -15.93 -18.68
N ASP A 388 28.93 -16.69 -19.68
CA ASP A 388 28.07 -17.16 -20.78
C ASP A 388 27.30 -18.42 -20.38
N GLN A 389 26.00 -18.46 -20.69
CA GLN A 389 25.13 -19.62 -20.39
C GLN A 389 25.15 -20.68 -21.50
N ASP A 390 25.63 -20.37 -22.71
CA ASP A 390 25.42 -21.25 -23.88
C ASP A 390 26.33 -22.51 -23.90
N GLN A 391 27.15 -22.75 -22.85
CA GLN A 391 28.00 -23.94 -22.70
C GLN A 391 28.03 -24.46 -21.25
N LEU A 392 26.95 -25.12 -20.80
CA LEU A 392 26.98 -25.94 -19.57
C LEU A 392 27.29 -27.40 -19.94
N GLU A 393 28.41 -27.95 -19.48
CA GLU A 393 28.63 -29.41 -19.44
C GLU A 393 27.96 -30.01 -18.18
N TRP A 394 27.78 -31.34 -18.18
CA TRP A 394 26.99 -32.16 -17.24
C TRP A 394 27.30 -32.05 -15.73
N ASP A 395 28.15 -31.13 -15.29
CA ASP A 395 28.62 -30.96 -13.90
C ASP A 395 28.39 -29.54 -13.31
N ASP A 396 27.49 -28.73 -13.89
CA ASP A 396 27.12 -27.39 -13.34
C ASP A 396 28.31 -26.42 -13.14
N GLN A 397 29.39 -26.56 -13.91
CA GLN A 397 30.55 -25.63 -13.90
C GLN A 397 30.48 -24.67 -15.10
N PRO A 398 30.51 -23.33 -14.90
CA PRO A 398 30.45 -22.37 -16.01
C PRO A 398 31.78 -22.32 -16.79
N VAL A 399 31.70 -22.41 -18.12
CA VAL A 399 32.85 -22.74 -18.99
C VAL A 399 33.55 -21.53 -19.62
N SER A 400 32.96 -20.31 -19.63
CA SER A 400 33.66 -19.13 -20.18
C SER A 400 33.36 -17.80 -19.44
N LEU A 401 34.44 -17.10 -19.09
CA LEU A 401 34.43 -15.77 -18.46
C LEU A 401 34.08 -14.70 -19.48
N PHE A 402 32.94 -14.00 -19.33
CA PHE A 402 32.53 -12.93 -20.23
C PHE A 402 33.14 -11.57 -19.87
N GLY A 403 33.28 -11.28 -18.57
CA GLY A 403 33.93 -10.06 -18.11
C GLY A 403 33.75 -9.80 -16.62
N ARG A 404 34.51 -8.82 -16.12
CA ARG A 404 34.48 -8.40 -14.71
C ARG A 404 34.29 -6.91 -14.59
N VAL A 405 33.57 -6.48 -13.57
CA VAL A 405 33.52 -5.08 -13.13
C VAL A 405 33.84 -5.01 -11.65
N GLN A 406 34.65 -4.02 -11.27
CA GLN A 406 35.02 -3.75 -9.89
C GLN A 406 34.43 -2.41 -9.48
N ILE A 407 33.77 -2.40 -8.32
CA ILE A 407 33.14 -1.23 -7.74
C ILE A 407 33.76 -1.06 -6.36
N ALA A 408 34.46 0.04 -6.15
CA ALA A 408 34.97 0.37 -4.83
C ALA A 408 33.81 0.72 -3.89
N SER A 409 33.90 0.29 -2.64
CA SER A 409 32.83 0.44 -1.64
C SER A 409 32.37 1.87 -1.40
N TYR A 410 33.24 2.86 -1.54
CA TYR A 410 32.87 4.28 -1.45
C TYR A 410 31.83 4.71 -2.50
N ARG A 411 31.66 3.97 -3.61
CA ARG A 411 30.68 4.32 -4.65
C ARG A 411 29.26 3.94 -4.31
N PHE A 412 29.04 2.98 -3.41
CA PHE A 412 27.71 2.55 -2.95
C PHE A 412 27.47 2.85 -1.46
N PHE A 413 28.35 3.64 -0.85
CA PHE A 413 28.24 4.02 0.55
C PHE A 413 27.86 5.50 0.68
N PRO A 414 27.05 5.90 1.69
CA PRO A 414 26.26 5.08 2.62
C PRO A 414 24.95 4.58 2.02
N ALA A 415 24.47 5.24 0.97
CA ALA A 415 23.08 5.17 0.51
C ALA A 415 22.76 3.93 -0.35
N GLY A 416 23.74 3.08 -0.65
CA GLY A 416 23.64 2.12 -1.74
C GLY A 416 23.99 2.75 -3.09
N LEU A 417 23.95 1.93 -4.13
CA LEU A 417 23.95 2.35 -5.53
C LEU A 417 22.56 1.99 -6.08
N GLU A 418 21.77 3.01 -6.42
CA GLU A 418 20.55 2.83 -7.22
C GLU A 418 20.87 2.19 -8.58
N GLU A 419 19.85 1.94 -9.41
CA GLU A 419 20.02 1.24 -10.69
C GLU A 419 21.19 1.79 -11.52
N GLN A 420 22.30 1.04 -11.55
CA GLN A 420 23.53 1.45 -12.21
C GLN A 420 23.83 0.50 -13.36
N GLU A 421 24.07 1.07 -14.55
CA GLU A 421 24.59 0.33 -15.68
C GLU A 421 26.12 0.36 -15.66
N LEU A 422 26.74 -0.82 -15.71
CA LEU A 422 28.17 -1.04 -15.57
C LEU A 422 28.71 -1.70 -16.83
N SER A 423 29.61 -1.02 -17.54
CA SER A 423 30.28 -1.59 -18.71
C SER A 423 31.42 -2.50 -18.27
N PHE A 424 31.56 -3.65 -18.94
CA PHE A 424 32.70 -4.55 -18.79
C PHE A 424 33.26 -4.96 -20.15
N THR A 425 34.56 -5.26 -20.17
CA THR A 425 35.28 -5.76 -21.35
C THR A 425 36.01 -7.04 -20.97
N GLY A 426 35.72 -8.13 -21.69
CA GLY A 426 36.36 -9.43 -21.47
C GLY A 426 36.33 -10.26 -22.76
N THR A 427 37.42 -11.01 -23.02
CA THR A 427 37.59 -11.93 -24.17
C THR A 427 37.15 -11.37 -25.55
N GLY A 428 37.26 -10.06 -25.78
CA GLY A 428 36.91 -9.42 -27.05
C GLY A 428 35.45 -8.96 -27.20
N THR A 429 34.61 -9.17 -26.17
CA THR A 429 33.18 -8.78 -26.19
C THR A 429 32.93 -7.62 -25.23
N GLN A 430 32.16 -6.60 -25.66
CA GLN A 430 31.69 -5.52 -24.79
C GLN A 430 30.35 -5.91 -24.17
N GLY A 431 30.18 -5.71 -22.87
CA GLY A 431 28.95 -6.00 -22.15
C GLY A 431 28.56 -4.88 -21.17
N LYS A 432 27.28 -4.84 -20.82
CA LYS A 432 26.67 -3.93 -19.85
C LYS A 432 25.88 -4.75 -18.84
N LEU A 433 26.10 -4.50 -17.56
CA LEU A 433 25.39 -5.11 -16.45
C LEU A 433 24.61 -4.03 -15.70
N LYS A 434 23.30 -4.19 -15.56
CA LYS A 434 22.47 -3.30 -14.74
C LYS A 434 22.30 -3.92 -13.35
N VAL A 435 22.70 -3.19 -12.32
CA VAL A 435 22.67 -3.68 -10.92
C VAL A 435 22.01 -2.67 -9.99
N HIS A 436 21.44 -3.17 -8.89
CA HIS A 436 21.05 -2.39 -7.73
C HIS A 436 21.79 -2.92 -6.50
N ILE A 437 22.34 -2.02 -5.70
CA ILE A 437 23.21 -2.33 -4.57
C ILE A 437 22.65 -1.61 -3.36
N GLN A 438 22.12 -2.35 -2.39
CA GLN A 438 21.52 -1.79 -1.18
C GLN A 438 22.43 -2.02 0.03
N ASN A 439 22.73 -0.98 0.78
CA ASN A 439 23.38 -1.11 2.09
C ASN A 439 22.33 -1.48 3.15
N LEU A 440 22.53 -2.58 3.86
CA LEU A 440 21.63 -3.10 4.91
C LEU A 440 22.03 -2.63 6.31
N GLY A 441 23.09 -1.82 6.44
CA GLY A 441 23.58 -1.31 7.71
C GLY A 441 24.64 -2.21 8.36
N LEU A 442 24.89 -2.00 9.65
CA LEU A 442 25.88 -2.74 10.43
C LEU A 442 25.50 -4.21 10.54
N SER A 443 26.45 -5.12 10.32
CA SER A 443 26.23 -6.57 10.41
C SER A 443 25.64 -6.97 11.76
N ALA A 444 26.14 -6.40 12.87
CA ALA A 444 25.67 -6.70 14.21
C ALA A 444 24.20 -6.33 14.43
N GLU A 445 23.77 -5.18 13.91
CA GLU A 445 22.37 -4.73 14.01
C GLU A 445 21.45 -5.60 13.16
N PHE A 446 21.90 -5.98 11.95
CA PHE A 446 21.16 -6.89 11.07
C PHE A 446 20.98 -8.29 11.69
N GLU A 447 22.03 -8.85 12.30
CA GLU A 447 21.94 -10.13 13.01
C GLU A 447 21.04 -10.04 14.25
N ALA A 448 21.13 -8.95 15.01
CA ALA A 448 20.25 -8.71 16.16
C ALA A 448 18.78 -8.61 15.73
N ALA A 449 18.49 -7.94 14.60
CA ALA A 449 17.14 -7.85 14.04
C ALA A 449 16.59 -9.22 13.61
N GLN A 450 17.39 -10.03 12.90
CA GLN A 450 17.00 -11.39 12.53
C GLN A 450 16.79 -12.30 13.75
N ALA A 451 17.67 -12.17 14.77
CA ALA A 451 17.53 -12.92 16.01
C ALA A 451 16.25 -12.53 16.77
N ALA A 452 15.92 -11.25 16.81
CA ALA A 452 14.67 -10.74 17.42
C ALA A 452 13.43 -11.24 16.67
N GLU A 453 13.44 -11.24 15.33
CA GLU A 453 12.36 -11.78 14.50
C GLU A 453 12.16 -13.29 14.75
N LYS A 454 13.26 -14.05 14.76
CA LYS A 454 13.23 -15.48 15.06
C LYS A 454 12.73 -15.77 16.48
N ALA A 455 13.13 -14.95 17.46
CA ALA A 455 12.64 -15.06 18.84
C ALA A 455 11.14 -14.73 18.95
N SER A 456 10.67 -13.73 18.20
CA SER A 456 9.25 -13.37 18.12
C SER A 456 8.41 -14.52 17.54
N ILE A 457 8.85 -15.10 16.42
CA ILE A 457 8.19 -16.27 15.82
C ILE A 457 8.20 -17.48 16.78
N ALA A 458 9.31 -17.73 17.46
CA ALA A 458 9.40 -18.80 18.46
C ALA A 458 8.43 -18.58 19.63
N SER A 459 8.30 -17.34 20.12
CA SER A 459 7.33 -16.98 21.15
C SER A 459 5.88 -17.18 20.68
N LEU A 460 5.56 -16.77 19.45
CA LEU A 460 4.24 -16.96 18.84
C LEU A 460 3.93 -18.45 18.63
N ARG A 461 4.93 -19.26 18.26
CA ARG A 461 4.80 -20.71 18.15
C ARG A 461 4.50 -21.35 19.49
N ALA A 462 5.20 -20.92 20.55
CA ALA A 462 5.00 -21.42 21.90
C ALA A 462 3.62 -21.07 22.48
N ALA A 463 2.98 -20.00 21.98
CA ALA A 463 1.61 -19.64 22.34
C ALA A 463 0.55 -20.61 21.77
N GLY A 464 0.93 -21.48 20.82
CA GLY A 464 0.08 -22.51 20.25
C GLY A 464 -0.36 -22.24 18.80
N PRO A 465 -1.27 -23.07 18.27
CA PRO A 465 -1.73 -22.95 16.89
C PRO A 465 -2.67 -21.74 16.70
N ASN A 466 -2.63 -21.19 15.49
CA ASN A 466 -3.50 -20.14 15.01
C ASN A 466 -4.35 -20.65 13.84
N ARG A 467 -5.45 -19.94 13.58
CA ARG A 467 -6.26 -20.14 12.38
C ARG A 467 -5.83 -19.14 11.34
N ILE A 468 -5.50 -19.62 10.14
CA ILE A 468 -5.24 -18.75 8.99
C ILE A 468 -6.22 -19.07 7.87
N ARG A 469 -6.71 -18.03 7.19
CA ARG A 469 -7.42 -18.18 5.93
C ARG A 469 -6.42 -18.08 4.80
N VAL A 470 -6.43 -19.05 3.90
CA VAL A 470 -5.63 -19.04 2.67
C VAL A 470 -6.58 -18.98 1.49
N THR A 471 -6.46 -17.92 0.69
CA THR A 471 -7.25 -17.70 -0.52
C THR A 471 -6.33 -17.77 -1.75
N LEU A 472 -6.47 -18.82 -2.55
CA LEU A 472 -5.78 -18.98 -3.83
C LEU A 472 -6.62 -18.31 -4.92
N LEU A 473 -6.19 -17.13 -5.35
CA LEU A 473 -6.95 -16.27 -6.27
C LEU A 473 -6.78 -16.75 -7.71
N SER A 474 -5.56 -16.71 -8.23
CA SER A 474 -5.25 -17.02 -9.64
C SER A 474 -3.78 -17.33 -9.86
N ALA A 475 -3.45 -17.96 -10.99
CA ALA A 475 -2.09 -17.99 -11.51
C ALA A 475 -2.02 -17.37 -12.91
N THR A 476 -0.83 -16.93 -13.33
CA THR A 476 -0.59 -16.34 -14.65
C THR A 476 0.73 -16.84 -15.23
N GLY A 477 0.85 -16.88 -16.57
CA GLY A 477 2.11 -17.21 -17.24
C GLY A 477 2.60 -18.66 -17.02
N LEU A 478 1.69 -19.60 -16.76
CA LEU A 478 2.03 -21.02 -16.65
C LEU A 478 2.53 -21.54 -18.01
N LYS A 479 3.49 -22.47 -17.98
CA LYS A 479 3.92 -23.19 -19.19
C LYS A 479 2.79 -24.10 -19.66
N ASP A 480 2.73 -24.31 -20.97
CA ASP A 480 1.90 -25.36 -21.53
C ASP A 480 2.64 -26.69 -21.38
N ALA A 481 2.02 -27.66 -20.69
CA ALA A 481 2.58 -29.01 -20.60
C ALA A 481 1.95 -29.97 -21.63
N ASP A 482 0.89 -29.54 -22.33
CA ASP A 482 0.19 -30.34 -23.32
C ASP A 482 0.77 -30.22 -24.72
N TRP A 483 0.82 -31.35 -25.44
CA TRP A 483 1.18 -31.38 -26.87
C TRP A 483 0.05 -30.81 -27.74
N ILE A 484 -1.21 -31.03 -27.34
CA ILE A 484 -2.42 -30.55 -28.04
C ILE A 484 -3.44 -30.10 -26.98
N GLY A 485 -3.52 -28.80 -26.71
CA GLY A 485 -4.40 -28.25 -25.67
C GLY A 485 -3.69 -27.13 -24.93
N LYS A 486 -4.30 -26.63 -23.86
CA LYS A 486 -3.59 -25.89 -22.81
C LYS A 486 -3.67 -26.71 -21.52
N SER A 487 -2.68 -26.59 -20.66
CA SER A 487 -2.71 -27.21 -19.32
C SER A 487 -4.04 -27.03 -18.57
N ASP A 488 -4.38 -28.04 -17.75
CA ASP A 488 -5.52 -28.14 -16.83
C ASP A 488 -5.06 -27.92 -15.36
N PRO A 489 -4.72 -26.68 -14.95
CA PRO A 489 -4.05 -26.44 -13.67
C PRO A 489 -4.96 -26.52 -12.44
N PHE A 490 -4.41 -27.11 -11.37
CA PHE A 490 -4.87 -26.94 -9.99
C PHE A 490 -3.69 -26.61 -9.07
N CYS A 491 -3.98 -25.96 -7.94
CA CYS A 491 -2.96 -25.62 -6.95
C CYS A 491 -3.16 -26.45 -5.68
N SER A 492 -2.06 -26.95 -5.13
CA SER A 492 -1.99 -27.71 -3.89
C SER A 492 -1.23 -26.90 -2.85
N CYS A 493 -1.83 -26.71 -1.67
CA CYS A 493 -1.18 -26.06 -0.54
C CYS A 493 -0.77 -27.10 0.50
N ARG A 494 0.44 -26.98 1.04
CA ARG A 494 1.02 -27.87 2.05
C ARG A 494 1.71 -27.04 3.12
N ILE A 495 1.64 -27.52 4.37
CA ILE A 495 2.38 -26.94 5.50
C ILE A 495 3.62 -27.78 5.73
N LEU A 496 4.81 -27.22 5.53
CA LEU A 496 6.06 -27.95 5.71
C LEU A 496 6.36 -28.17 7.20
N PRO A 497 6.86 -29.35 7.61
CA PRO A 497 7.45 -30.40 6.77
C PRO A 497 6.48 -31.54 6.36
N ASN A 498 5.16 -31.37 6.52
CA ASN A 498 4.21 -32.44 6.21
C ASN A 498 4.27 -32.83 4.73
N THR A 499 4.12 -34.10 4.41
CA THR A 499 4.15 -34.59 3.02
C THR A 499 2.78 -34.50 2.34
N GLU A 500 1.69 -34.54 3.09
CA GLU A 500 0.34 -34.44 2.54
C GLU A 500 -0.08 -32.98 2.37
N PRO A 501 -0.84 -32.65 1.31
CA PRO A 501 -1.40 -31.32 1.16
C PRO A 501 -2.47 -31.06 2.21
N GLU A 502 -2.51 -29.84 2.73
CA GLU A 502 -3.58 -29.37 3.61
C GLU A 502 -4.88 -29.24 2.81
N PHE A 503 -4.80 -28.72 1.59
CA PHE A 503 -5.94 -28.62 0.66
C PHE A 503 -5.48 -28.45 -0.79
N GLN A 504 -6.42 -28.62 -1.72
CA GLN A 504 -6.22 -28.44 -3.17
C GLN A 504 -7.38 -27.69 -3.79
N THR A 505 -7.12 -26.89 -4.83
CA THR A 505 -8.17 -26.20 -5.60
C THR A 505 -8.88 -27.16 -6.56
N SER A 506 -10.02 -26.73 -7.10
CA SER A 506 -10.59 -27.38 -8.28
C SER A 506 -9.67 -27.19 -9.50
N VAL A 507 -9.73 -28.15 -10.42
CA VAL A 507 -9.05 -28.10 -11.73
C VAL A 507 -9.78 -27.11 -12.64
N ILE A 508 -9.02 -26.24 -13.31
CA ILE A 508 -9.53 -25.35 -14.36
C ILE A 508 -9.01 -25.88 -15.69
N LYS A 509 -9.91 -26.10 -16.65
CA LYS A 509 -9.52 -26.69 -17.94
C LYS A 509 -8.95 -25.67 -18.92
N ASP A 510 -8.03 -26.12 -19.77
CA ASP A 510 -7.47 -25.40 -20.92
C ASP A 510 -7.01 -23.97 -20.59
N SER A 511 -6.22 -23.78 -19.53
CA SER A 511 -5.81 -22.45 -19.06
C SER A 511 -4.39 -22.35 -18.54
N THR A 512 -3.62 -21.42 -19.11
CA THR A 512 -2.31 -20.99 -18.58
C THR A 512 -2.42 -19.79 -17.62
N SER A 513 -3.64 -19.33 -17.32
CA SER A 513 -3.92 -18.25 -16.38
C SER A 513 -5.22 -18.52 -15.59
N PRO A 514 -5.24 -19.59 -14.78
CA PRO A 514 -6.45 -20.01 -14.07
C PRO A 514 -6.84 -19.02 -12.97
N VAL A 515 -8.15 -18.87 -12.76
CA VAL A 515 -8.73 -18.14 -11.63
C VAL A 515 -9.53 -19.14 -10.81
N TRP A 516 -9.12 -19.38 -9.57
CA TRP A 516 -9.77 -20.36 -8.68
C TRP A 516 -10.68 -19.68 -7.66
N ASN A 517 -10.26 -18.55 -7.09
CA ASN A 517 -10.92 -17.92 -5.94
C ASN A 517 -11.25 -18.92 -4.81
N HIS A 518 -10.35 -19.87 -4.57
CA HIS A 518 -10.56 -20.92 -3.58
C HIS A 518 -10.15 -20.41 -2.19
N GLU A 519 -11.05 -20.54 -1.21
CA GLU A 519 -10.80 -20.17 0.18
C GLU A 519 -10.75 -21.42 1.06
N HIS A 520 -9.72 -21.51 1.92
CA HIS A 520 -9.57 -22.57 2.89
C HIS A 520 -9.13 -22.02 4.26
N ILE A 521 -9.68 -22.58 5.34
CA ILE A 521 -9.30 -22.23 6.71
C ILE A 521 -8.42 -23.34 7.28
N VAL A 522 -7.13 -23.02 7.45
CA VAL A 522 -6.18 -23.90 8.14
C VAL A 522 -6.38 -23.69 9.65
N ALA A 523 -6.90 -24.71 10.32
CA ALA A 523 -7.27 -24.60 11.72
C ALA A 523 -6.08 -24.74 12.70
N GLN A 524 -4.96 -25.31 12.26
CA GLN A 524 -3.82 -25.65 13.12
C GLN A 524 -2.49 -25.16 12.52
N TYR A 525 -2.37 -23.85 12.29
CA TYR A 525 -1.14 -23.26 11.79
C TYR A 525 -0.23 -22.84 12.95
N PHE A 526 1.01 -23.33 12.99
CA PHE A 526 1.99 -22.86 13.98
C PHE A 526 2.92 -21.80 13.37
N ALA A 527 3.13 -20.70 14.10
CA ALA A 527 4.10 -19.70 13.69
C ALA A 527 5.49 -20.33 13.44
N GLY A 528 6.12 -19.94 12.35
CA GLY A 528 7.37 -20.54 11.86
C GLY A 528 7.19 -21.65 10.82
N ASP A 529 6.02 -22.29 10.74
CA ASP A 529 5.77 -23.28 9.67
C ASP A 529 5.67 -22.56 8.32
N LYS A 530 6.25 -23.19 7.29
CA LYS A 530 6.27 -22.64 5.94
C LYS A 530 5.10 -23.20 5.13
N LEU A 531 4.58 -22.39 4.21
CA LEU A 531 3.57 -22.83 3.27
C LEU A 531 4.22 -23.11 1.92
N GLU A 532 4.01 -24.30 1.37
CA GLU A 532 4.39 -24.65 0.02
C GLU A 532 3.13 -24.65 -0.86
N PHE A 533 3.22 -23.97 -2.00
CA PHE A 533 2.20 -23.99 -3.03
C PHE A 533 2.78 -24.61 -4.30
N THR A 534 2.18 -25.70 -4.76
CA THR A 534 2.59 -26.36 -6.00
C THR A 534 1.44 -26.40 -6.97
N ILE A 535 1.68 -25.93 -8.19
CA ILE A 535 0.70 -25.96 -9.27
C ILE A 535 1.00 -27.19 -10.13
N PHE A 536 -0.01 -28.01 -10.33
CA PHE A 536 0.06 -29.23 -11.13
C PHE A 536 -0.87 -29.13 -12.32
N ASP A 537 -0.50 -29.85 -13.38
CA ASP A 537 -1.36 -30.16 -14.51
C ASP A 537 -2.11 -31.48 -14.26
N GLN A 538 -3.39 -31.53 -14.58
CA GLN A 538 -4.26 -32.70 -14.40
C GLN A 538 -4.67 -33.29 -15.75
N ASP A 539 -3.89 -34.24 -16.25
CA ASP A 539 -4.26 -35.04 -17.42
C ASP A 539 -5.15 -36.24 -17.04
N GLY A 540 -5.80 -36.84 -18.04
CA GLY A 540 -6.69 -38.02 -17.92
C GLY A 540 -6.02 -39.34 -17.47
N GLY A 541 -4.87 -39.30 -16.78
CA GLY A 541 -4.15 -40.44 -16.21
C GLY A 541 -3.36 -40.06 -14.95
N ASP A 542 -2.84 -41.04 -14.21
CA ASP A 542 -2.18 -40.89 -12.88
C ASP A 542 -0.89 -40.04 -12.87
N SER A 543 -0.48 -39.44 -13.99
CA SER A 543 0.72 -38.61 -14.08
C SER A 543 0.40 -37.13 -13.89
N ARG A 544 0.63 -36.60 -12.68
CA ARG A 544 0.59 -35.16 -12.40
C ARG A 544 1.93 -34.51 -12.77
N VAL A 545 1.91 -33.49 -13.62
CA VAL A 545 3.12 -32.74 -14.00
C VAL A 545 3.19 -31.44 -13.21
N SER A 546 4.31 -31.16 -12.54
CA SER A 546 4.50 -29.88 -11.85
C SER A 546 4.72 -28.75 -12.86
N LEU A 547 3.86 -27.73 -12.77
CA LEU A 547 3.93 -26.49 -13.56
C LEU A 547 4.75 -25.40 -12.84
N GLY A 548 5.05 -25.60 -11.56
CA GLY A 548 5.88 -24.73 -10.74
C GLY A 548 5.48 -24.77 -9.27
N GLN A 549 6.41 -24.40 -8.40
CA GLN A 549 6.20 -24.36 -6.95
C GLN A 549 6.75 -23.09 -6.32
N VAL A 550 6.21 -22.71 -5.16
CA VAL A 550 6.75 -21.62 -4.35
C VAL A 550 6.62 -21.94 -2.87
N GLU A 551 7.69 -21.69 -2.13
CA GLU A 551 7.73 -21.79 -0.68
C GLU A 551 7.63 -20.39 -0.07
N LEU A 552 6.72 -20.23 0.89
CA LEU A 552 6.47 -18.98 1.60
C LEU A 552 6.79 -19.14 3.08
N ALA A 553 7.83 -18.43 3.53
CA ALA A 553 8.23 -18.42 4.94
C ALA A 553 7.17 -17.74 5.82
N SER A 554 6.97 -18.28 7.04
CA SER A 554 6.04 -17.74 8.04
C SER A 554 6.19 -16.23 8.25
N SER A 555 7.42 -15.73 8.35
CA SER A 555 7.68 -14.30 8.57
C SER A 555 7.13 -13.36 7.50
N LYS A 556 6.83 -13.87 6.29
CA LYS A 556 6.30 -13.06 5.19
C LYS A 556 4.82 -12.76 5.34
N PHE A 557 4.07 -13.59 6.05
CA PHE A 557 2.61 -13.47 6.15
C PHE A 557 2.08 -13.55 7.58
N PHE A 558 2.87 -14.00 8.54
CA PHE A 558 2.45 -14.15 9.92
C PHE A 558 3.22 -13.16 10.81
N PRO A 559 2.55 -12.42 11.71
CA PRO A 559 1.13 -12.52 12.08
C PRO A 559 0.17 -11.63 11.28
N ALA A 560 0.69 -10.76 10.40
CA ALA A 560 -0.08 -9.64 9.83
C ALA A 560 -1.01 -9.99 8.65
N GLY A 561 -0.83 -11.15 8.03
CA GLY A 561 -1.40 -11.50 6.74
C GLY A 561 -0.50 -11.11 5.55
N LEU A 562 -0.91 -11.49 4.35
CA LEU A 562 -0.24 -11.20 3.08
C LEU A 562 -1.26 -11.20 1.95
N GLU A 563 -1.17 -10.26 1.01
CA GLU A 563 -1.74 -10.44 -0.34
C GLU A 563 -0.65 -10.11 -1.34
N ASP A 564 -0.19 -11.10 -2.11
CA ASP A 564 0.95 -10.94 -2.99
C ASP A 564 0.88 -11.85 -4.23
N GLU A 565 1.70 -11.53 -5.24
CA GLU A 565 1.89 -12.29 -6.47
C GLU A 565 3.26 -13.01 -6.44
N LEU A 566 3.24 -14.27 -6.00
CA LEU A 566 4.42 -15.09 -5.77
C LEU A 566 4.94 -15.69 -7.09
N CYS A 567 6.24 -15.60 -7.34
CA CYS A 567 6.83 -16.18 -8.54
C CYS A 567 7.12 -17.67 -8.35
N LEU A 568 6.74 -18.48 -9.33
CA LEU A 568 6.98 -19.92 -9.30
C LEU A 568 8.43 -20.23 -9.63
N SER A 569 8.94 -21.27 -8.99
CA SER A 569 10.28 -21.83 -9.16
C SER A 569 10.21 -23.29 -9.61
N GLY A 570 11.34 -23.83 -10.07
CA GLY A 570 11.46 -25.18 -10.63
C GLY A 570 11.80 -25.20 -12.12
N ALA A 571 12.20 -26.38 -12.62
CA ALA A 571 12.69 -26.54 -14.00
C ALA A 571 11.65 -26.08 -15.04
N GLY A 572 11.96 -24.95 -15.71
CA GLY A 572 11.12 -24.35 -16.75
C GLY A 572 9.90 -23.57 -16.26
N ALA A 573 9.75 -23.31 -14.95
CA ALA A 573 8.66 -22.50 -14.40
C ALA A 573 8.81 -21.02 -14.81
N LYS A 574 7.73 -20.41 -15.30
CA LYS A 574 7.69 -18.98 -15.70
C LYS A 574 6.51 -18.20 -15.12
N GLY A 575 5.62 -18.90 -14.41
CA GLY A 575 4.35 -18.33 -13.95
C GLY A 575 4.42 -17.68 -12.58
N LYS A 576 3.32 -17.04 -12.21
CA LYS A 576 3.12 -16.44 -10.89
C LYS A 576 1.80 -16.89 -10.28
N LEU A 577 1.73 -16.93 -8.95
CA LEU A 577 0.57 -17.30 -8.15
C LEU A 577 0.15 -16.10 -7.29
N LYS A 578 -1.09 -15.64 -7.47
CA LYS A 578 -1.69 -14.62 -6.60
C LYS A 578 -2.40 -15.30 -5.42
N VAL A 579 -1.97 -14.98 -4.20
CA VAL A 579 -2.50 -15.55 -2.95
C VAL A 579 -2.80 -14.46 -1.94
N ARG A 580 -3.84 -14.66 -1.14
CA ARG A 580 -4.13 -13.87 0.07
C ARG A 580 -4.13 -14.79 1.28
N ILE A 581 -3.47 -14.39 2.36
CA ILE A 581 -3.40 -15.09 3.63
C ILE A 581 -3.81 -14.12 4.74
N GLU A 582 -4.72 -14.53 5.60
CA GLU A 582 -5.21 -13.71 6.72
C GLU A 582 -5.07 -14.49 8.02
N ASN A 583 -4.59 -13.83 9.08
CA ASN A 583 -4.57 -14.41 10.42
C ASN A 583 -5.93 -14.17 11.09
N LEU A 584 -6.61 -15.26 11.47
CA LEU A 584 -7.92 -15.23 12.13
C LEU A 584 -7.82 -15.32 13.67
N GLY A 585 -6.60 -15.35 14.21
CA GLY A 585 -6.34 -15.42 15.66
C GLY A 585 -6.04 -16.83 16.16
N SER A 586 -5.97 -16.97 17.49
CA SER A 586 -5.60 -18.23 18.15
C SER A 586 -6.68 -19.29 17.95
N SER A 587 -6.26 -20.51 17.61
CA SER A 587 -7.19 -21.65 17.51
C SER A 587 -7.82 -21.98 18.86
N ALA A 588 -7.06 -21.81 19.95
CA ALA A 588 -7.54 -22.04 21.31
C ALA A 588 -8.60 -21.01 21.72
N GLU A 589 -8.46 -19.73 21.33
CA GLU A 589 -9.48 -18.71 21.58
C GLU A 589 -10.77 -19.01 20.84
N PHE A 590 -10.68 -19.45 19.58
CA PHE A 590 -11.85 -19.83 18.79
C PHE A 590 -12.55 -21.07 19.36
N GLU A 591 -11.79 -22.08 19.76
CA GLU A 591 -12.32 -23.28 20.43
C GLU A 591 -12.91 -22.96 21.80
N ALA A 592 -12.26 -22.08 22.58
CA ALA A 592 -12.77 -21.62 23.86
C ALA A 592 -14.06 -20.81 23.69
N ALA A 593 -14.18 -19.97 22.67
CA ALA A 593 -15.40 -19.23 22.37
C ALA A 593 -16.55 -20.19 22.01
N GLN A 594 -16.31 -21.19 21.16
CA GLN A 594 -17.32 -22.21 20.85
C GLN A 594 -17.67 -23.07 22.07
N ALA A 595 -16.68 -23.45 22.87
CA ALA A 595 -16.90 -24.23 24.08
C ALA A 595 -17.67 -23.41 25.13
N ALA A 596 -17.37 -22.12 25.27
CA ALA A 596 -18.07 -21.20 26.16
C ALA A 596 -19.51 -20.98 25.71
N GLU A 597 -19.76 -20.83 24.39
CA GLU A 597 -21.12 -20.76 23.85
C GLU A 597 -21.89 -22.06 24.10
N LYS A 598 -21.26 -23.22 23.85
CA LYS A 598 -21.84 -24.52 24.13
C LYS A 598 -22.11 -24.72 25.63
N ALA A 599 -21.20 -24.26 26.49
CA ALA A 599 -21.34 -24.33 27.94
C ALA A 599 -22.42 -23.37 28.44
N ALA A 600 -22.55 -22.17 27.86
CA ALA A 600 -23.61 -21.22 28.17
C ALA A 600 -24.97 -21.82 27.81
N ILE A 601 -25.10 -22.42 26.62
CA ILE A 601 -26.31 -23.16 26.23
C ILE A 601 -26.57 -24.34 27.19
N ALA A 602 -25.55 -25.11 27.56
CA ALA A 602 -25.69 -26.21 28.50
C ALA A 602 -26.13 -25.74 29.90
N ALA A 603 -25.59 -24.63 30.39
CA ALA A 603 -25.95 -24.02 31.67
C ALA A 603 -27.39 -23.51 31.66
N LEU A 604 -27.80 -22.84 30.58
CA LEU A 604 -29.18 -22.40 30.40
C LEU A 604 -30.16 -23.59 30.32
N ARG A 605 -29.76 -24.70 29.70
CA ARG A 605 -30.55 -25.95 29.72
C ARG A 605 -30.57 -26.62 31.09
N ALA A 606 -29.48 -26.52 31.86
CA ALA A 606 -29.40 -27.07 33.21
C ALA A 606 -30.31 -26.33 34.22
N ALA A 607 -30.66 -25.07 33.95
CA ALA A 607 -31.69 -24.35 34.70
C ALA A 607 -33.11 -24.94 34.53
N GLY A 608 -33.28 -25.91 33.63
CA GLY A 608 -34.54 -26.59 33.37
C GLY A 608 -35.43 -25.85 32.36
N PRO A 609 -36.62 -26.41 32.07
CA PRO A 609 -37.54 -25.82 31.11
C PRO A 609 -38.08 -24.48 31.62
N HIS A 610 -38.26 -23.53 30.70
CA HIS A 610 -38.92 -22.25 30.92
C HIS A 610 -40.31 -22.28 30.31
N ARG A 611 -41.17 -21.37 30.77
CA ARG A 611 -42.49 -21.15 30.19
C ARG A 611 -42.42 -19.95 29.27
N LEU A 612 -42.79 -20.12 28.00
CA LEU A 612 -42.88 -19.00 27.05
C LEU A 612 -44.35 -18.72 26.70
N LEU A 613 -44.76 -17.46 26.79
CA LEU A 613 -45.99 -17.01 26.15
C LEU A 613 -45.66 -16.64 24.71
N VAL A 614 -46.23 -17.36 23.75
CA VAL A 614 -46.08 -17.08 22.32
C VAL A 614 -47.42 -16.57 21.80
N LYS A 615 -47.42 -15.35 21.29
CA LYS A 615 -48.57 -14.68 20.69
C LYS A 615 -48.35 -14.50 19.19
N VAL A 616 -49.12 -15.23 18.39
CA VAL A 616 -49.16 -15.05 16.94
C VAL A 616 -50.24 -14.03 16.62
N VAL A 617 -49.82 -12.80 16.30
CA VAL A 617 -50.71 -11.64 16.17
C VAL A 617 -51.41 -11.64 14.82
N SER A 618 -50.65 -11.55 13.73
CA SER A 618 -51.19 -11.43 12.38
C SER A 618 -50.14 -11.75 11.32
N ALA A 619 -50.57 -12.08 10.10
CA ALA A 619 -49.69 -12.07 8.93
C ALA A 619 -50.20 -11.04 7.91
N SER A 620 -49.31 -10.61 7.02
CA SER A 620 -49.66 -9.70 5.93
C SER A 620 -49.01 -10.15 4.62
N GLY A 621 -49.61 -9.73 3.50
CA GLY A 621 -49.07 -10.02 2.16
C GLY A 621 -49.00 -11.51 1.82
N LEU A 622 -49.87 -12.35 2.40
CA LEU A 622 -49.94 -13.78 2.06
C LEU A 622 -50.60 -13.95 0.68
N LYS A 623 -50.06 -14.88 -0.12
CA LYS A 623 -50.63 -15.20 -1.43
C LYS A 623 -51.16 -16.63 -1.43
N ASP A 624 -52.36 -16.80 -1.96
CA ASP A 624 -53.01 -18.10 -2.14
C ASP A 624 -52.09 -19.12 -2.82
N ALA A 625 -51.98 -20.32 -2.24
CA ALA A 625 -51.09 -21.36 -2.76
C ALA A 625 -51.58 -21.94 -4.11
N HIS A 626 -52.85 -21.76 -4.45
CA HIS A 626 -53.54 -22.32 -5.61
C HIS A 626 -53.89 -21.27 -6.68
N TRP A 627 -53.42 -20.02 -6.52
CA TRP A 627 -53.50 -18.90 -7.47
C TRP A 627 -54.91 -18.37 -7.76
N VAL A 628 -55.94 -18.92 -7.13
CA VAL A 628 -57.35 -18.56 -7.37
C VAL A 628 -58.06 -18.44 -6.02
N GLY A 629 -58.30 -17.20 -5.59
CA GLY A 629 -58.96 -16.90 -4.32
C GLY A 629 -58.03 -16.19 -3.34
N LYS A 630 -58.49 -16.08 -2.09
CA LYS A 630 -57.67 -15.67 -0.95
C LYS A 630 -57.34 -16.93 -0.14
N PRO A 631 -56.15 -17.03 0.48
CA PRO A 631 -55.80 -18.23 1.24
C PRO A 631 -56.69 -18.39 2.47
N ASP A 632 -56.71 -19.61 3.03
CA ASP A 632 -57.31 -19.93 4.32
C ASP A 632 -56.20 -20.14 5.39
N PRO A 633 -55.49 -19.08 5.83
CA PRO A 633 -54.25 -19.28 6.55
C PRO A 633 -54.43 -19.68 8.02
N PHE A 634 -53.55 -20.56 8.49
CA PHE A 634 -53.27 -20.78 9.90
C PHE A 634 -51.75 -20.85 10.14
N CYS A 635 -51.30 -20.55 11.34
CA CYS A 635 -49.88 -20.62 11.71
C CYS A 635 -49.65 -21.76 12.70
N ALA A 636 -48.60 -22.55 12.50
CA ALA A 636 -48.14 -23.55 13.44
C ALA A 636 -46.79 -23.13 14.04
N CYS A 637 -46.65 -23.26 15.36
CA CYS A 637 -45.42 -22.99 16.09
C CYS A 637 -44.75 -24.29 16.50
N ARG A 638 -43.45 -24.40 16.25
CA ARG A 638 -42.63 -25.58 16.54
C ARG A 638 -41.35 -25.16 17.25
N ILE A 639 -40.93 -25.93 18.23
CA ILE A 639 -39.59 -25.82 18.84
C ILE A 639 -38.66 -26.78 18.10
N LEU A 640 -37.62 -26.28 17.45
CA LEU A 640 -36.66 -27.15 16.76
C LEU A 640 -35.75 -27.85 17.77
N PRO A 641 -35.46 -29.16 17.59
CA PRO A 641 -35.71 -29.99 16.40
C PRO A 641 -36.97 -30.87 16.48
N LYS A 642 -37.95 -30.59 17.35
CA LYS A 642 -39.19 -31.39 17.43
C LYS A 642 -39.91 -31.38 16.08
N GLN A 643 -40.50 -32.51 15.68
CA GLN A 643 -41.21 -32.61 14.40
C GLN A 643 -42.66 -32.09 14.49
N GLU A 644 -43.30 -32.25 15.65
CA GLU A 644 -44.68 -31.81 15.86
C GLU A 644 -44.73 -30.36 16.33
N PRO A 645 -45.72 -29.57 15.88
CA PRO A 645 -45.93 -28.23 16.39
C PRO A 645 -46.43 -28.28 17.85
N GLU A 646 -45.98 -27.33 18.67
CA GLU A 646 -46.50 -27.13 20.04
C GLU A 646 -47.96 -26.68 20.01
N PHE A 647 -48.30 -25.83 19.04
CA PHE A 647 -49.67 -25.38 18.80
C PHE A 647 -49.86 -24.93 17.35
N GLN A 648 -51.13 -24.77 16.99
CA GLN A 648 -51.54 -24.13 15.76
C GLN A 648 -52.67 -23.13 16.03
N THR A 649 -52.71 -22.06 15.26
CA THR A 649 -53.80 -21.09 15.33
C THR A 649 -55.07 -21.65 14.67
N SER A 650 -56.20 -20.97 14.89
CA SER A 650 -57.39 -21.20 14.08
C SER A 650 -57.14 -20.82 12.62
N VAL A 651 -57.92 -21.42 11.72
CA VAL A 651 -57.93 -21.09 10.30
C VAL A 651 -58.70 -19.80 10.10
N CYS A 652 -58.06 -18.80 9.50
CA CYS A 652 -58.73 -17.59 9.04
C CYS A 652 -59.16 -17.81 7.59
N LYS A 653 -60.46 -17.77 7.30
CA LYS A 653 -60.95 -18.05 5.93
C LYS A 653 -60.79 -16.84 5.02
N ASP A 654 -60.48 -17.08 3.75
CA ASP A 654 -60.44 -16.09 2.66
C ASP A 654 -59.67 -14.80 3.03
N SER A 655 -58.45 -14.91 3.55
CA SER A 655 -57.66 -13.74 4.01
C SER A 655 -56.18 -13.80 3.66
N ALA A 656 -55.71 -12.82 2.88
CA ALA A 656 -54.29 -12.56 2.61
C ALA A 656 -53.59 -11.78 3.74
N SER A 657 -54.33 -11.34 4.76
CA SER A 657 -53.82 -10.60 5.92
C SER A 657 -54.56 -11.04 7.17
N PRO A 658 -54.40 -12.30 7.59
CA PRO A 658 -55.11 -12.85 8.72
C PRO A 658 -54.66 -12.18 10.01
N VAL A 659 -55.62 -11.92 10.88
CA VAL A 659 -55.36 -11.58 12.28
C VAL A 659 -55.77 -12.80 13.08
N TRP A 660 -54.85 -13.30 13.90
CA TRP A 660 -55.12 -14.38 14.85
C TRP A 660 -55.16 -13.86 16.29
N ASN A 661 -54.20 -13.07 16.77
CA ASN A 661 -54.11 -12.79 18.23
C ASN A 661 -54.17 -14.09 19.06
N HIS A 662 -53.60 -15.18 18.55
CA HIS A 662 -53.60 -16.47 19.23
C HIS A 662 -52.47 -16.49 20.24
N GLU A 663 -52.80 -16.76 21.50
CA GLU A 663 -51.85 -16.85 22.61
C GLU A 663 -51.75 -18.30 23.08
N HIS A 664 -50.51 -18.75 23.28
CA HIS A 664 -50.24 -20.09 23.78
C HIS A 664 -49.07 -20.07 24.75
N ILE A 665 -49.22 -20.76 25.88
CA ILE A 665 -48.13 -20.95 26.84
C ILE A 665 -47.42 -22.26 26.52
N VAL A 666 -46.23 -22.15 25.96
CA VAL A 666 -45.31 -23.28 25.80
C VAL A 666 -44.75 -23.61 27.19
N ALA A 667 -45.23 -24.70 27.77
CA ALA A 667 -44.91 -25.06 29.16
C ALA A 667 -43.47 -25.56 29.36
N GLU A 668 -42.85 -26.12 28.31
CA GLU A 668 -41.54 -26.76 28.40
C GLU A 668 -40.60 -26.31 27.27
N TYR A 669 -40.08 -25.09 27.38
CA TYR A 669 -39.08 -24.54 26.48
C TYR A 669 -37.66 -24.67 27.05
N PHE A 670 -36.71 -25.17 26.27
CA PHE A 670 -35.30 -25.20 26.65
C PHE A 670 -34.52 -24.11 25.88
N ALA A 671 -33.85 -23.24 26.63
CA ALA A 671 -32.97 -22.23 26.05
C ALA A 671 -31.90 -22.88 25.15
N GLY A 672 -31.70 -22.31 23.97
CA GLY A 672 -30.87 -22.89 22.92
C GLY A 672 -31.65 -23.40 21.70
N ASP A 673 -32.95 -23.68 21.86
CA ASP A 673 -33.80 -24.21 20.79
C ASP A 673 -34.48 -23.08 19.99
N PRO A 674 -34.29 -23.00 18.65
CA PRO A 674 -35.00 -22.03 17.83
C PRO A 674 -36.51 -22.29 17.78
N LEU A 675 -37.29 -21.22 17.63
CA LEU A 675 -38.72 -21.32 17.32
C LEU A 675 -38.94 -21.20 15.82
N GLU A 676 -39.71 -22.11 15.25
CA GLU A 676 -40.13 -22.08 13.86
C GLU A 676 -41.63 -21.78 13.79
N LEU A 677 -41.99 -20.72 13.07
CA LEU A 677 -43.37 -20.36 12.77
C LEU A 677 -43.61 -20.59 11.28
N THR A 678 -44.55 -21.48 10.97
CA THR A 678 -44.91 -21.79 9.58
C THR A 678 -46.37 -21.45 9.35
N VAL A 679 -46.62 -20.61 8.35
CA VAL A 679 -47.98 -20.26 7.91
C VAL A 679 -48.38 -21.21 6.79
N TYR A 680 -49.53 -21.84 6.94
CA TYR A 680 -50.10 -22.81 6.01
C TYR A 680 -51.42 -22.31 5.43
N ASP A 681 -51.78 -22.82 4.26
CA ASP A 681 -53.06 -22.65 3.59
C ASP A 681 -53.93 -23.90 3.78
N ASN A 682 -55.11 -23.74 4.37
CA ASN A 682 -56.04 -24.84 4.66
C ASN A 682 -57.13 -25.02 3.59
N TYR A 683 -56.74 -24.98 2.31
CA TYR A 683 -57.67 -25.11 1.20
C TYR A 683 -57.95 -26.59 0.87
N ALA A 684 -59.05 -27.16 1.38
CA ALA A 684 -59.74 -28.43 1.01
C ALA A 684 -58.93 -29.68 0.54
N SER A 685 -57.61 -29.69 0.75
CA SER A 685 -56.64 -30.70 0.36
C SER A 685 -56.31 -31.59 1.56
N PRO A 686 -55.96 -32.88 1.37
CA PRO A 686 -55.60 -33.78 2.47
C PRO A 686 -54.35 -33.32 3.26
N LYS A 687 -53.56 -32.38 2.74
CA LYS A 687 -52.43 -31.75 3.46
C LYS A 687 -52.36 -30.24 3.17
N PRO A 688 -52.23 -29.39 4.20
CA PRO A 688 -52.05 -27.95 4.06
C PRO A 688 -50.76 -27.57 3.31
N SER A 689 -50.82 -26.53 2.49
CA SER A 689 -49.68 -26.00 1.73
C SER A 689 -48.94 -24.91 2.50
N VAL A 690 -47.61 -24.81 2.42
CA VAL A 690 -46.84 -23.76 3.12
C VAL A 690 -46.95 -22.43 2.36
N LEU A 691 -47.40 -21.39 3.05
CA LEU A 691 -47.46 -20.00 2.56
C LEU A 691 -46.20 -19.21 2.89
N GLY A 692 -45.51 -19.56 3.98
CA GLY A 692 -44.26 -18.93 4.39
C GLY A 692 -43.79 -19.43 5.74
N GLN A 693 -42.48 -19.32 5.99
CA GLN A 693 -41.85 -19.81 7.21
C GLN A 693 -40.83 -18.82 7.74
N VAL A 694 -40.69 -18.75 9.06
CA VAL A 694 -39.58 -18.04 9.72
C VAL A 694 -39.04 -18.88 10.87
N GLN A 695 -37.71 -18.91 10.98
CA GLN A 695 -37.00 -19.46 12.13
C GLN A 695 -36.43 -18.31 12.96
N ILE A 696 -36.80 -18.28 14.23
CA ILE A 696 -36.41 -17.26 15.19
C ILE A 696 -35.31 -17.86 16.09
N PRO A 697 -34.05 -17.40 15.97
CA PRO A 697 -32.97 -17.89 16.82
C PRO A 697 -33.25 -17.56 18.29
N TRP A 698 -33.04 -18.51 19.19
CA TRP A 698 -33.36 -18.35 20.62
C TRP A 698 -32.79 -17.08 21.28
N LYS A 699 -31.58 -16.67 20.88
CA LYS A 699 -30.90 -15.46 21.39
C LYS A 699 -31.67 -14.16 21.11
N THR A 700 -32.63 -14.17 20.18
CA THR A 700 -33.41 -12.98 19.82
C THR A 700 -34.58 -12.71 20.76
N PHE A 701 -35.09 -13.73 21.45
CA PHE A 701 -36.22 -13.60 22.37
C PHE A 701 -35.93 -14.08 23.79
N PHE A 702 -34.79 -14.71 24.03
CA PHE A 702 -34.43 -15.22 25.35
C PHE A 702 -33.20 -14.47 25.90
N PRO A 703 -33.23 -13.99 27.16
CA PRO A 703 -34.30 -14.15 28.16
C PRO A 703 -35.37 -13.05 28.12
N ALA A 704 -35.20 -12.01 27.31
CA ALA A 704 -35.92 -10.73 27.47
C ALA A 704 -37.29 -10.63 26.76
N GLY A 705 -37.69 -11.63 25.99
CA GLY A 705 -38.84 -11.57 25.09
C GLY A 705 -38.54 -10.93 23.74
N LEU A 706 -39.53 -10.90 22.85
CA LEU A 706 -39.45 -10.34 21.50
C LEU A 706 -40.84 -9.86 21.07
N GLU A 707 -40.97 -8.64 20.56
CA GLU A 707 -42.15 -8.21 19.77
C GLU A 707 -41.67 -7.67 18.44
N GLN A 708 -42.00 -8.35 17.34
CA GLN A 708 -41.51 -7.96 16.02
C GLN A 708 -42.42 -8.42 14.88
N GLU A 709 -42.40 -7.65 13.79
CA GLU A 709 -42.88 -8.08 12.49
C GLU A 709 -41.73 -8.72 11.69
N LEU A 710 -41.82 -10.03 11.47
CA LEU A 710 -40.80 -10.86 10.85
C LEU A 710 -41.14 -11.11 9.39
N GLN A 711 -40.14 -11.04 8.51
CA GLN A 711 -40.32 -11.39 7.11
C GLN A 711 -40.36 -12.91 6.95
N LEU A 712 -41.37 -13.41 6.25
CA LEU A 712 -41.50 -14.83 5.97
C LEU A 712 -40.61 -15.19 4.79
N VAL A 713 -39.84 -16.27 4.94
CA VAL A 713 -39.22 -16.96 3.82
C VAL A 713 -40.33 -17.73 3.10
N SER A 714 -40.77 -17.20 1.97
CA SER A 714 -41.79 -17.80 1.11
C SER A 714 -41.36 -17.73 -0.36
N SER A 715 -42.14 -18.34 -1.24
CA SER A 715 -41.98 -18.23 -2.70
C SER A 715 -42.35 -16.84 -3.25
N TRP A 716 -42.84 -15.91 -2.41
CA TRP A 716 -43.36 -14.60 -2.81
C TRP A 716 -42.80 -13.47 -1.93
N PRO A 717 -42.10 -12.46 -2.50
CA PRO A 717 -41.56 -11.35 -1.71
C PRO A 717 -42.66 -10.50 -1.07
N GLY A 718 -42.47 -10.13 0.20
CA GLY A 718 -43.31 -9.15 0.90
C GLY A 718 -44.31 -9.72 1.91
N SER A 719 -44.33 -11.03 2.15
CA SER A 719 -45.13 -11.62 3.23
C SER A 719 -44.45 -11.44 4.60
N SER A 720 -45.21 -11.02 5.60
CA SER A 720 -44.71 -10.82 6.97
C SER A 720 -45.60 -11.51 8.03
N LEU A 721 -45.03 -11.75 9.21
CA LEU A 721 -45.70 -12.31 10.38
C LEU A 721 -45.36 -11.50 11.62
N LYS A 722 -46.36 -10.93 12.29
CA LYS A 722 -46.22 -10.23 13.57
C LYS A 722 -46.36 -11.23 14.73
N VAL A 723 -45.35 -11.30 15.58
CA VAL A 723 -45.28 -12.19 16.75
C VAL A 723 -44.82 -11.43 17.99
N GLN A 724 -45.34 -11.82 19.14
CA GLN A 724 -44.85 -11.42 20.45
C GLN A 724 -44.50 -12.68 21.27
N ILE A 725 -43.35 -12.68 21.94
CA ILE A 725 -42.82 -13.78 22.75
C ILE A 725 -42.41 -13.19 24.09
N GLU A 726 -42.86 -13.79 25.18
CA GLU A 726 -42.49 -13.39 26.53
C GLU A 726 -41.98 -14.61 27.31
N ASN A 727 -40.91 -14.40 28.09
CA ASN A 727 -40.35 -15.43 28.97
C ASN A 727 -40.95 -15.28 30.37
N LEU A 728 -41.77 -16.25 30.78
CA LEU A 728 -42.48 -16.26 32.06
C LEU A 728 -41.64 -16.85 33.22
N GLY A 729 -40.33 -17.08 33.00
CA GLY A 729 -39.41 -17.63 33.99
C GLY A 729 -39.25 -19.15 33.93
N SER A 730 -38.36 -19.69 34.76
CA SER A 730 -38.10 -21.13 34.81
C SER A 730 -39.21 -21.89 35.52
N LYS A 731 -39.47 -23.13 35.10
CA LYS A 731 -40.42 -24.04 35.77
C LYS A 731 -40.06 -24.24 37.23
N ALA A 732 -38.76 -24.28 37.56
CA ALA A 732 -38.27 -24.42 38.94
C ALA A 732 -38.57 -23.19 39.79
N GLU A 733 -38.37 -21.97 39.28
CA GLU A 733 -38.75 -20.72 39.99
C GLU A 733 -40.26 -20.65 40.20
N PHE A 734 -41.05 -21.03 39.19
CA PHE A 734 -42.50 -21.09 39.30
C PHE A 734 -42.94 -22.11 40.36
N GLU A 735 -42.37 -23.32 40.36
CA GLU A 735 -42.65 -24.37 41.34
C GLU A 735 -42.19 -24.00 42.75
N ALA A 736 -41.02 -23.36 42.90
CA ALA A 736 -40.48 -22.90 44.17
C ALA A 736 -41.33 -21.75 44.76
N THR A 737 -41.70 -20.78 43.92
CA THR A 737 -42.64 -19.70 44.29
C THR A 737 -43.97 -20.30 44.73
N ARG A 738 -44.49 -21.27 43.98
CA ARG A 738 -45.72 -21.98 44.33
C ARG A 738 -45.61 -22.81 45.61
N ALA A 739 -44.45 -23.42 45.88
CA ALA A 739 -44.21 -24.18 47.11
C ALA A 739 -44.10 -23.24 48.33
N ALA A 740 -43.41 -22.11 48.19
CA ALA A 740 -43.33 -21.08 49.22
C ALA A 740 -44.72 -20.49 49.53
N LEU A 741 -45.53 -20.23 48.50
CA LEU A 741 -46.89 -19.71 48.67
C LEU A 741 -47.85 -20.78 49.23
N ARG A 742 -47.69 -22.06 48.88
CA ARG A 742 -48.42 -23.18 49.52
C ARG A 742 -48.10 -23.33 51.01
N ALA A 743 -46.87 -23.04 51.43
CA ALA A 743 -46.49 -23.05 52.83
C ALA A 743 -47.20 -21.96 53.66
N ALA A 744 -47.70 -20.89 53.01
CA ALA A 744 -48.51 -19.85 53.66
C ALA A 744 -49.99 -20.25 53.85
N GLY A 745 -50.42 -21.40 53.30
CA GLY A 745 -51.78 -21.92 53.40
C GLY A 745 -52.74 -21.38 52.31
N PRO A 746 -53.83 -22.13 51.99
CA PRO A 746 -54.80 -21.67 51.00
C PRO A 746 -55.64 -20.50 51.54
N HIS A 747 -55.96 -19.55 50.66
CA HIS A 747 -56.84 -18.42 50.91
C HIS A 747 -58.23 -18.67 50.34
N LYS A 748 -59.27 -18.09 50.95
CA LYS A 748 -60.59 -18.00 50.33
C LYS A 748 -60.65 -16.73 49.50
N LEU A 749 -61.00 -16.85 48.22
CA LEU A 749 -61.26 -15.70 47.35
C LEU A 749 -62.72 -15.64 46.95
N ARG A 750 -63.33 -14.45 46.99
CA ARG A 750 -64.64 -14.21 46.38
C ARG A 750 -64.44 -13.58 45.01
N PHE A 751 -64.89 -14.28 43.99
CA PHE A 751 -65.02 -13.80 42.62
C PHE A 751 -66.43 -13.28 42.42
N THR A 752 -66.56 -12.13 41.79
CA THR A 752 -67.82 -11.60 41.27
C THR A 752 -67.62 -11.22 39.82
N VAL A 753 -68.18 -12.01 38.91
CA VAL A 753 -68.24 -11.67 37.48
C VAL A 753 -69.46 -10.77 37.32
N ILE A 754 -69.23 -9.47 37.16
CA ILE A 754 -70.28 -8.45 37.24
C ILE A 754 -71.03 -8.39 35.90
N SER A 755 -70.31 -8.05 34.83
CA SER A 755 -70.89 -7.87 33.49
C SER A 755 -69.83 -7.96 32.42
N ALA A 756 -70.23 -8.15 31.17
CA ALA A 756 -69.42 -7.78 30.01
C ALA A 756 -70.13 -6.71 29.21
N SER A 757 -69.39 -5.98 28.38
CA SER A 757 -69.94 -4.95 27.49
C SER A 757 -69.27 -4.96 26.14
N GLY A 758 -70.01 -4.64 25.09
CA GLY A 758 -69.50 -4.52 23.72
C GLY A 758 -69.05 -5.83 23.11
N LEU A 759 -69.61 -6.97 23.57
CA LEU A 759 -69.34 -8.28 22.99
C LEU A 759 -69.70 -8.28 21.49
N LYS A 760 -68.94 -9.03 20.70
CA LYS A 760 -69.27 -9.22 19.30
C LYS A 760 -70.52 -10.09 19.18
N ASP A 761 -71.33 -9.80 18.17
CA ASP A 761 -72.44 -10.67 17.79
C ASP A 761 -71.89 -11.86 16.98
N ALA A 762 -72.08 -13.07 17.50
CA ALA A 762 -71.66 -14.31 16.85
C ALA A 762 -72.83 -15.09 16.22
N ASP A 763 -74.07 -14.61 16.37
CA ASP A 763 -75.28 -15.25 15.84
C ASP A 763 -75.78 -14.63 14.52
N LEU A 764 -76.44 -15.46 13.68
CA LEU A 764 -76.92 -15.02 12.36
C LEU A 764 -78.32 -14.37 12.41
N LEU A 765 -79.09 -14.60 13.48
CA LEU A 765 -80.47 -14.13 13.71
C LEU A 765 -80.76 -14.06 15.23
N GLY A 766 -80.14 -13.10 15.92
CA GLY A 766 -80.16 -12.91 17.37
C GLY A 766 -78.84 -12.25 17.81
N SER A 767 -78.70 -11.91 19.09
CA SER A 767 -77.42 -11.55 19.71
C SER A 767 -76.85 -12.76 20.47
N SER A 768 -75.55 -12.77 20.75
CA SER A 768 -74.88 -13.88 21.46
C SER A 768 -75.47 -14.28 22.82
N ASP A 769 -75.49 -15.59 23.06
CA ASP A 769 -75.85 -16.30 24.29
C ASP A 769 -74.61 -16.52 25.19
N SER A 770 -74.21 -15.49 25.90
CA SER A 770 -72.87 -15.44 26.50
C SER A 770 -72.75 -16.01 27.93
N PHE A 771 -71.64 -16.69 28.23
CA PHE A 771 -71.24 -17.04 29.59
C PHE A 771 -69.73 -16.87 29.80
N CYS A 772 -69.32 -16.62 31.05
CA CYS A 772 -67.92 -16.51 31.44
C CYS A 772 -67.48 -17.77 32.20
N SER A 773 -66.33 -18.32 31.83
CA SER A 773 -65.68 -19.47 32.45
C SER A 773 -64.38 -19.02 33.11
N CYS A 774 -64.23 -19.26 34.41
CA CYS A 774 -63.01 -18.97 35.15
C CYS A 774 -62.20 -20.24 35.38
N ARG A 775 -60.91 -20.21 35.05
CA ARG A 775 -59.95 -21.28 35.29
C ARG A 775 -58.79 -20.74 36.13
N ILE A 776 -58.44 -21.46 37.19
CA ILE A 776 -57.25 -21.16 38.00
C ILE A 776 -56.10 -22.01 37.45
N LEU A 777 -55.08 -21.38 36.86
CA LEU A 777 -53.96 -22.10 36.28
C LEU A 777 -53.08 -22.71 37.39
N PRO A 778 -52.63 -23.97 37.20
CA PRO A 778 -52.66 -24.79 35.99
C PRO A 778 -53.80 -25.81 35.92
N LYS A 779 -54.90 -25.66 36.69
CA LYS A 779 -56.01 -26.62 36.62
C LYS A 779 -56.59 -26.62 35.20
N GLU A 780 -56.75 -27.80 34.59
CA GLU A 780 -57.29 -27.92 33.23
C GLU A 780 -58.80 -27.62 33.17
N LYS A 781 -59.51 -27.96 34.24
CA LYS A 781 -60.95 -27.74 34.36
C LYS A 781 -61.24 -26.33 34.89
N PRO A 782 -62.30 -25.67 34.38
CA PRO A 782 -62.74 -24.41 34.97
C PRO A 782 -63.18 -24.62 36.41
N GLU A 783 -62.89 -23.64 37.25
CA GLU A 783 -63.29 -23.61 38.66
C GLU A 783 -64.79 -23.31 38.77
N PHE A 784 -65.28 -22.39 37.94
CA PHE A 784 -66.69 -22.08 37.82
C PHE A 784 -67.03 -21.51 36.43
N GLN A 785 -68.32 -21.51 36.13
CA GLN A 785 -68.91 -20.84 34.96
C GLN A 785 -70.11 -20.02 35.42
N THR A 786 -70.34 -18.87 34.78
CA THR A 786 -71.56 -18.09 35.00
C THR A 786 -72.74 -18.77 34.30
N PRO A 787 -73.98 -18.47 34.70
CA PRO A 787 -75.14 -18.77 33.88
C PRO A 787 -75.03 -18.13 32.50
N VAL A 788 -75.68 -18.74 31.51
CA VAL A 788 -75.78 -18.20 30.14
C VAL A 788 -76.73 -17.00 30.15
N ALA A 789 -76.28 -15.87 29.63
CA ALA A 789 -77.09 -14.69 29.37
C ALA A 789 -77.55 -14.72 27.91
N VAL A 790 -78.84 -14.95 27.70
CA VAL A 790 -79.42 -15.19 26.37
C VAL A 790 -79.69 -13.87 25.64
N ASP A 791 -79.31 -13.79 24.36
CA ASP A 791 -79.56 -12.66 23.44
C ASP A 791 -79.06 -11.30 23.97
N GLN A 792 -77.82 -11.22 24.46
CA GLN A 792 -77.25 -10.01 25.07
C GLN A 792 -75.76 -9.78 24.74
N LEU A 793 -75.45 -8.64 24.12
CA LEU A 793 -74.06 -8.17 23.86
C LEU A 793 -73.42 -7.43 25.06
N ASP A 794 -74.24 -7.01 26.02
CA ASP A 794 -73.83 -6.37 27.27
C ASP A 794 -74.38 -7.15 28.48
N PRO A 795 -73.98 -8.43 28.64
CA PRO A 795 -74.56 -9.31 29.65
C PRO A 795 -74.23 -8.84 31.07
N VAL A 796 -75.20 -8.91 31.97
CA VAL A 796 -75.02 -8.64 33.40
C VAL A 796 -75.28 -9.92 34.18
N TRP A 797 -74.20 -10.57 34.65
CA TRP A 797 -74.32 -11.82 35.40
C TRP A 797 -74.43 -11.60 36.91
N ASN A 798 -73.69 -10.64 37.48
CA ASN A 798 -73.51 -10.48 38.93
C ASN A 798 -73.25 -11.81 39.67
N TYR A 799 -72.54 -12.72 39.01
CA TYR A 799 -72.34 -14.07 39.51
C TYR A 799 -71.19 -14.09 40.48
N ALA A 800 -71.50 -14.37 41.75
CA ALA A 800 -70.50 -14.50 42.80
C ALA A 800 -70.16 -15.97 43.06
N TYR A 801 -68.87 -16.28 43.11
CA TYR A 801 -68.35 -17.60 43.44
C TYR A 801 -67.21 -17.49 44.45
N VAL A 802 -67.25 -18.30 45.50
CA VAL A 802 -66.16 -18.35 46.49
C VAL A 802 -65.27 -19.53 46.15
N VAL A 803 -64.02 -19.25 45.80
CA VAL A 803 -62.98 -20.27 45.66
C VAL A 803 -62.49 -20.61 47.06
N PRO A 804 -62.74 -21.85 47.54
CA PRO A 804 -62.48 -22.21 48.93
C PRO A 804 -60.98 -22.38 49.23
N GLU A 805 -60.19 -22.72 48.21
CA GLU A 805 -58.77 -23.02 48.34
C GLU A 805 -57.96 -22.39 47.19
N TYR A 806 -57.87 -21.06 47.19
CA TYR A 806 -56.97 -20.34 46.30
C TYR A 806 -55.54 -20.40 46.85
N LEU A 807 -54.59 -20.76 46.00
CA LEU A 807 -53.18 -20.68 46.34
C LEU A 807 -52.63 -19.37 45.77
N ALA A 808 -52.11 -18.51 46.64
CA ALA A 808 -51.38 -17.33 46.22
C ALA A 808 -50.31 -17.72 45.19
N GLY A 809 -50.19 -16.97 44.10
CA GLY A 809 -49.32 -17.28 42.97
C GLY A 809 -50.01 -18.00 41.79
N ASP A 810 -51.16 -18.65 42.00
CA ASP A 810 -51.90 -19.26 40.88
C ASP A 810 -52.58 -18.14 40.05
N ALA A 811 -52.32 -18.15 38.73
CA ALA A 811 -52.87 -17.17 37.80
C ALA A 811 -54.31 -17.53 37.39
N LEU A 812 -55.05 -16.56 36.88
CA LEU A 812 -56.43 -16.72 36.45
C LEU A 812 -56.56 -16.59 34.95
N GLU A 813 -57.37 -17.44 34.36
CA GLU A 813 -57.83 -17.32 32.99
C GLU A 813 -59.35 -17.21 32.98
N LEU A 814 -59.86 -16.06 32.57
CA LEU A 814 -61.29 -15.80 32.39
C LEU A 814 -61.59 -15.81 30.90
N THR A 815 -62.49 -16.68 30.47
CA THR A 815 -62.85 -16.80 29.05
C THR A 815 -64.35 -16.62 28.88
N VAL A 816 -64.76 -15.69 28.04
CA VAL A 816 -66.16 -15.45 27.66
C VAL A 816 -66.45 -16.21 26.38
N TYR A 817 -67.52 -16.99 26.41
CA TYR A 817 -67.98 -17.83 25.31
C TYR A 817 -69.40 -17.47 24.90
N ASP A 818 -69.75 -17.83 23.68
CA ASP A 818 -71.09 -17.86 23.12
C ASP A 818 -71.62 -19.30 23.08
N GLN A 819 -72.82 -19.54 23.60
CA GLN A 819 -73.38 -20.87 23.79
C GLN A 819 -74.46 -21.18 22.74
N ASP A 820 -74.06 -21.88 21.68
CA ASP A 820 -74.98 -22.44 20.69
C ASP A 820 -75.52 -23.83 21.07
N ASP A 821 -76.82 -24.07 20.83
CA ASP A 821 -77.45 -25.37 21.03
C ASP A 821 -76.77 -26.48 20.19
N GLY A 822 -76.14 -27.44 20.87
CA GLY A 822 -75.53 -28.63 20.25
C GLY A 822 -74.18 -28.42 19.56
N LYS A 823 -73.55 -27.24 19.70
CA LYS A 823 -72.20 -26.95 19.18
C LYS A 823 -71.19 -26.73 20.31
N ILE A 824 -69.90 -26.69 19.93
CA ILE A 824 -68.83 -26.25 20.83
C ILE A 824 -68.97 -24.73 20.98
N PRO A 825 -68.96 -24.17 22.21
CA PRO A 825 -69.11 -22.73 22.43
C PRO A 825 -68.05 -21.90 21.70
N ASP A 826 -68.47 -20.79 21.08
CA ASP A 826 -67.59 -19.90 20.32
C ASP A 826 -66.88 -18.91 21.24
N LEU A 827 -65.59 -18.66 21.01
CA LEU A 827 -64.79 -17.76 21.85
C LEU A 827 -65.14 -16.29 21.56
N LEU A 828 -65.67 -15.59 22.57
CA LEU A 828 -65.94 -14.15 22.53
C LEU A 828 -64.75 -13.33 23.03
N GLY A 829 -63.98 -13.84 23.98
CA GLY A 829 -62.72 -13.22 24.42
C GLY A 829 -62.13 -13.83 25.70
N ARG A 830 -60.89 -13.48 26.03
CA ARG A 830 -60.15 -14.02 27.20
C ARG A 830 -59.34 -12.95 27.91
N ILE A 831 -59.20 -13.10 29.23
CA ILE A 831 -58.29 -12.32 30.08
C ILE A 831 -57.39 -13.29 30.85
N HIS A 832 -56.10 -12.96 30.92
CA HIS A 832 -55.15 -13.61 31.82
C HIS A 832 -54.70 -12.64 32.91
N LEU A 833 -54.87 -13.02 34.18
CA LEU A 833 -54.41 -12.25 35.33
C LEU A 833 -53.36 -13.04 36.08
N SER A 834 -52.19 -12.46 36.26
CA SER A 834 -51.20 -12.95 37.20
C SER A 834 -51.73 -12.80 38.64
N SER A 835 -51.24 -13.62 39.56
CA SER A 835 -51.66 -13.54 40.97
C SER A 835 -51.43 -12.14 41.56
N THR A 836 -50.36 -11.45 41.15
CA THR A 836 -50.03 -10.11 41.61
C THR A 836 -51.02 -9.04 41.17
N ASP A 837 -51.82 -9.30 40.14
CA ASP A 837 -52.80 -8.33 39.63
C ASP A 837 -54.02 -8.19 40.56
N PHE A 838 -54.29 -9.20 41.40
CA PHE A 838 -55.50 -9.23 42.25
C PHE A 838 -55.26 -9.72 43.68
N PHE A 839 -54.09 -10.26 43.98
CA PHE A 839 -53.74 -10.77 45.30
C PHE A 839 -52.46 -10.07 45.80
N PRO A 840 -52.40 -9.65 47.08
CA PRO A 840 -53.36 -9.91 48.15
C PRO A 840 -54.54 -8.93 48.21
N ASP A 841 -54.45 -7.79 47.52
CA ASP A 841 -55.28 -6.62 47.79
C ASP A 841 -56.69 -6.65 47.17
N GLY A 842 -56.99 -7.66 46.35
CA GLY A 842 -58.22 -7.71 45.55
C GLY A 842 -58.08 -6.94 44.23
N LEU A 843 -59.11 -7.03 43.39
CA LEU A 843 -59.20 -6.34 42.11
C LEU A 843 -60.66 -5.95 41.88
N GLU A 844 -60.95 -4.72 41.45
CA GLU A 844 -62.28 -4.34 40.97
C GLU A 844 -62.13 -3.44 39.74
N GLU A 845 -62.07 -4.06 38.57
CA GLU A 845 -61.74 -3.37 37.32
C GLU A 845 -62.58 -3.85 36.14
N GLU A 846 -62.64 -3.00 35.12
CA GLU A 846 -63.20 -3.32 33.81
C GLU A 846 -62.03 -3.57 32.84
N LEU A 847 -61.85 -4.83 32.46
CA LEU A 847 -60.69 -5.33 31.74
C LEU A 847 -61.06 -5.61 30.28
N GLU A 848 -60.19 -5.25 29.34
CA GLU A 848 -60.43 -5.51 27.93
C GLU A 848 -60.27 -7.00 27.61
N LEU A 849 -61.21 -7.55 26.83
CA LEU A 849 -61.14 -8.93 26.38
C LEU A 849 -60.09 -9.07 25.26
N GLY A 850 -59.10 -9.92 25.47
CA GLY A 850 -58.11 -10.31 24.47
C GLY A 850 -58.56 -11.50 23.60
N GLY A 851 -57.88 -11.73 22.48
CA GLY A 851 -58.13 -12.83 21.52
C GLY A 851 -58.59 -12.36 20.14
N ILE A 852 -58.64 -13.26 19.14
CA ILE A 852 -59.07 -12.90 17.77
C ILE A 852 -60.49 -12.34 17.78
N GLY A 853 -60.67 -11.13 17.25
CA GLY A 853 -61.99 -10.53 17.04
C GLY A 853 -62.76 -10.22 18.32
N ALA A 854 -62.14 -10.35 19.50
CA ALA A 854 -62.74 -9.97 20.76
C ALA A 854 -62.98 -8.45 20.73
N THR A 855 -64.25 -8.07 20.71
CA THR A 855 -64.69 -6.72 21.01
C THR A 855 -65.37 -6.82 22.36
N GLY A 856 -64.99 -5.97 23.30
CA GLY A 856 -65.68 -5.89 24.58
C GLY A 856 -64.78 -5.92 25.79
N LYS A 857 -65.40 -5.69 26.94
CA LYS A 857 -64.76 -5.59 28.25
C LYS A 857 -65.48 -6.45 29.25
N LEU A 858 -64.75 -7.00 30.22
CA LEU A 858 -65.28 -7.77 31.32
C LEU A 858 -65.05 -7.01 32.63
N LYS A 859 -66.13 -6.72 33.34
CA LYS A 859 -66.07 -6.12 34.67
C LYS A 859 -66.06 -7.21 35.73
N LEU A 860 -65.01 -7.21 36.54
CA LEU A 860 -64.73 -8.25 37.52
C LEU A 860 -64.41 -7.62 38.88
N LYS A 861 -64.86 -8.27 39.95
CA LYS A 861 -64.40 -8.01 41.31
C LYS A 861 -63.86 -9.28 41.95
N ILE A 862 -62.63 -9.24 42.46
CA ILE A 862 -61.96 -10.30 43.22
C ILE A 862 -61.63 -9.75 44.60
N GLU A 863 -61.99 -10.49 45.64
CA GLU A 863 -61.72 -10.10 47.02
C GLU A 863 -61.04 -11.25 47.77
N SER A 864 -59.96 -10.92 48.48
CA SER A 864 -59.33 -11.85 49.42
C SER A 864 -60.12 -11.87 50.73
N LEU A 865 -60.65 -13.04 51.08
CA LEU A 865 -61.40 -13.22 52.34
C LEU A 865 -60.49 -13.59 53.51
N GLY A 866 -59.21 -13.91 53.25
CA GLY A 866 -58.24 -14.35 54.26
C GLY A 866 -57.84 -15.82 54.12
N VAL A 867 -57.02 -16.30 55.07
CA VAL A 867 -56.54 -17.70 55.10
C VAL A 867 -57.70 -18.63 55.42
N ALA A 868 -57.93 -19.65 54.60
CA ALA A 868 -59.09 -20.54 54.68
C ALA A 868 -59.22 -21.20 56.06
N ALA A 869 -58.10 -21.65 56.63
CA ALA A 869 -58.06 -22.31 57.94
C ALA A 869 -58.48 -21.39 59.10
N ASP A 870 -58.07 -20.12 59.08
CA ASP A 870 -58.40 -19.15 60.13
C ASP A 870 -59.89 -18.77 60.09
N LEU A 871 -60.46 -18.68 58.88
CA LEU A 871 -61.87 -18.38 58.67
C LEU A 871 -62.78 -19.55 59.09
N ASP A 872 -62.37 -20.79 58.78
CA ASP A 872 -63.11 -21.99 59.18
C ASP A 872 -63.07 -22.18 60.71
N ALA A 873 -61.94 -21.88 61.35
CA ALA A 873 -61.84 -21.87 62.82
C ALA A 873 -62.75 -20.81 63.46
N ALA A 874 -62.79 -19.59 62.90
CA ALA A 874 -63.62 -18.49 63.39
C ALA A 874 -65.13 -18.80 63.31
N GLN A 875 -65.60 -19.40 62.20
CA GLN A 875 -67.00 -19.80 62.02
C GLN A 875 -67.45 -20.92 62.97
N VAL A 876 -66.55 -21.84 63.34
CA VAL A 876 -66.82 -22.88 64.34
C VAL A 876 -66.97 -22.27 65.74
N THR A 877 -66.12 -21.30 66.11
CA THR A 877 -66.26 -20.57 67.39
C THR A 877 -67.54 -19.72 67.46
N GLU A 878 -67.96 -19.10 66.36
CA GLU A 878 -69.19 -18.30 66.30
C GLU A 878 -70.45 -19.18 66.39
N ARG A 879 -70.48 -20.33 65.69
CA ARG A 879 -71.56 -21.32 65.84
C ARG A 879 -71.63 -21.92 67.25
N ALA A 880 -70.47 -22.12 67.91
CA ALA A 880 -70.43 -22.55 69.31
C ALA A 880 -70.93 -21.46 70.28
N ALA A 881 -70.70 -20.17 69.98
CA ALA A 881 -71.20 -19.05 70.78
C ALA A 881 -72.71 -18.83 70.63
N VAL A 882 -73.26 -19.00 69.43
CA VAL A 882 -74.71 -18.89 69.18
C VAL A 882 -75.49 -20.04 69.82
N ALA A 883 -74.93 -21.26 69.87
CA ALA A 883 -75.53 -22.39 70.58
C ALA A 883 -75.53 -22.23 72.13
N GLY A 884 -74.74 -21.29 72.68
CA GLY A 884 -74.64 -21.05 74.12
C GLY A 884 -75.64 -20.03 74.70
N LEU A 885 -76.46 -19.38 73.86
CA LEU A 885 -77.37 -18.29 74.26
C LEU A 885 -78.84 -18.70 74.41
N GLU A 886 -79.22 -19.94 74.11
CA GLU A 886 -80.58 -20.47 74.31
C GLU A 886 -80.68 -21.42 75.51
N LYS A 887 -80.42 -20.97 76.74
CA LYS A 887 -80.99 -21.58 77.96
C LYS A 887 -81.19 -20.54 79.08
N GLY A 888 -82.45 -20.19 79.33
CA GLY A 888 -82.95 -19.53 80.54
C GLY A 888 -84.12 -20.33 81.14
N PRO A 889 -84.43 -20.18 82.44
CA PRO A 889 -84.58 -21.33 83.35
C PRO A 889 -86.02 -21.80 83.64
N GLU A 890 -86.02 -23.01 84.20
CA GLU A 890 -87.05 -23.90 84.77
C GLU A 890 -88.32 -23.31 85.39
N GLY A 891 -89.42 -24.06 85.22
CA GLY A 891 -90.63 -24.03 86.02
C GLY A 891 -91.33 -25.40 85.98
N ASP A 892 -91.67 -25.90 87.16
CA ASP A 892 -91.99 -27.29 87.52
C ASP A 892 -93.35 -27.87 87.05
N ASP A 893 -93.40 -29.21 87.14
CA ASP A 893 -94.52 -30.12 87.44
C ASP A 893 -95.42 -30.74 86.34
N ALA A 894 -95.35 -32.09 86.35
CA ALA A 894 -96.38 -33.12 86.15
C ALA A 894 -97.12 -33.25 84.80
N ASP A 895 -96.81 -34.29 84.03
CA ASP A 895 -97.52 -35.59 84.01
C ASP A 895 -97.04 -36.46 82.81
N ALA A 896 -96.97 -37.78 83.01
CA ALA A 896 -96.66 -38.80 82.00
C ALA A 896 -97.94 -39.24 81.24
N PRO A 897 -97.97 -40.27 80.34
CA PRO A 897 -96.89 -41.11 79.77
C PRO A 897 -97.07 -41.47 78.24
N LEU A 898 -96.17 -42.36 77.74
CA LEU A 898 -96.30 -43.27 76.55
C LEU A 898 -96.02 -42.62 75.17
N GLU A 899 -95.29 -43.19 74.19
CA GLU A 899 -94.86 -44.55 73.79
C GLU A 899 -93.44 -44.44 73.15
N GLY A 900 -92.48 -45.37 73.34
CA GLY A 900 -92.28 -46.61 72.55
C GLY A 900 -91.70 -46.29 71.16
N GLU A 901 -90.43 -46.50 70.82
CA GLU A 901 -89.68 -47.75 70.54
C GLU A 901 -88.17 -47.33 70.39
N GLU A 902 -87.13 -47.79 71.11
CA GLU A 902 -86.46 -49.12 71.13
C GLU A 902 -86.38 -49.79 69.75
N ALA A 903 -85.28 -50.28 69.18
CA ALA A 903 -83.88 -50.50 69.52
C ALA A 903 -83.14 -50.63 68.13
N GLU A 904 -81.86 -50.90 67.93
CA GLU A 904 -80.94 -51.74 68.67
C GLU A 904 -79.50 -51.55 68.15
N SER A 905 -78.57 -52.00 68.96
CA SER A 905 -77.11 -51.97 68.91
C SER A 905 -76.43 -52.70 67.73
N GLY A 906 -75.15 -52.35 67.49
CA GLY A 906 -74.16 -53.15 66.71
C GLY A 906 -73.87 -54.55 67.30
N PRO A 907 -72.76 -55.25 66.97
CA PRO A 907 -71.46 -54.78 66.46
C PRO A 907 -70.92 -55.59 65.25
N GLY A 908 -69.69 -55.25 64.83
CA GLY A 908 -69.04 -55.75 63.62
C GLY A 908 -68.50 -57.18 63.63
N GLY A 909 -67.77 -57.48 62.55
CA GLY A 909 -66.89 -58.63 62.41
C GLY A 909 -67.13 -59.42 61.15
N GLU A 910 -66.20 -59.27 60.20
CA GLU A 910 -65.68 -60.35 59.33
C GLU A 910 -66.64 -60.85 58.23
N ASP A 911 -66.23 -61.16 57.01
CA ASP A 911 -65.04 -60.97 56.19
C ASP A 911 -65.44 -61.62 54.84
N VAL A 912 -64.86 -61.14 53.75
CA VAL A 912 -64.68 -61.79 52.44
C VAL A 912 -65.71 -62.81 51.90
N ASP A 913 -66.38 -62.41 50.81
CA ASP A 913 -66.50 -63.14 49.52
C ASP A 913 -67.88 -62.94 48.86
N ALA A 914 -67.97 -61.90 48.01
CA ALA A 914 -68.80 -61.95 46.82
C ALA A 914 -68.42 -60.85 45.81
N LEU A 915 -67.91 -61.30 44.65
CA LEU A 915 -67.92 -60.64 43.33
C LEU A 915 -66.98 -59.42 43.19
N ARG A 916 -65.72 -59.49 42.74
CA ARG A 916 -65.03 -60.45 41.85
C ARG A 916 -65.87 -60.91 40.64
N GLN A 917 -66.40 -59.95 39.88
CA GLN A 917 -66.67 -60.08 38.45
C GLN A 917 -66.66 -58.66 37.85
N GLY A 918 -65.58 -58.32 37.15
CA GLY A 918 -65.37 -56.98 36.56
C GLY A 918 -63.91 -56.60 36.32
N LYS A 919 -62.94 -57.42 36.75
CA LYS A 919 -61.50 -57.16 36.57
C LYS A 919 -60.77 -58.15 35.65
N GLU A 920 -61.48 -59.03 34.96
CA GLU A 920 -60.93 -60.00 33.98
C GLU A 920 -61.27 -59.64 32.51
N GLN A 921 -61.76 -58.44 32.22
CA GLN A 921 -61.95 -57.94 30.83
C GLN A 921 -60.99 -56.80 30.43
N ALA A 922 -60.10 -56.35 31.32
CA ALA A 922 -59.12 -55.30 31.02
C ALA A 922 -57.70 -55.84 30.71
N GLU A 923 -57.34 -57.04 31.17
CA GLU A 923 -56.00 -57.60 30.96
C GLU A 923 -55.86 -58.45 29.67
N GLU A 924 -56.96 -58.82 29.01
CA GLU A 924 -56.93 -59.55 27.73
C GLU A 924 -56.81 -58.61 26.50
N GLN A 925 -57.23 -57.34 26.61
CA GLN A 925 -57.03 -56.33 25.55
C GLN A 925 -55.59 -55.75 25.51
N GLU A 926 -54.86 -55.79 26.62
CA GLU A 926 -53.45 -55.36 26.66
C GLU A 926 -52.46 -56.42 26.17
N SER A 927 -52.83 -57.71 26.19
CA SER A 927 -52.02 -58.80 25.62
C SER A 927 -52.11 -58.83 24.08
N TRP A 928 -53.31 -58.66 23.50
CA TRP A 928 -53.48 -58.60 22.03
C TRP A 928 -52.82 -57.38 21.38
N ARG A 929 -52.76 -56.23 22.08
CA ARG A 929 -52.07 -55.01 21.61
C ARG A 929 -50.54 -55.12 21.68
N LYS A 930 -49.99 -55.94 22.58
CA LYS A 930 -48.54 -56.18 22.67
C LYS A 930 -48.03 -57.17 21.62
N GLU A 931 -48.87 -58.08 21.09
CA GLU A 931 -48.46 -59.05 20.07
C GLU A 931 -48.59 -58.51 18.62
N ASN A 932 -49.52 -57.59 18.34
CA ASN A 932 -49.64 -56.98 17.00
C ASN A 932 -48.58 -55.89 16.69
N LYS A 933 -47.94 -55.30 17.72
CA LYS A 933 -46.89 -54.29 17.54
C LYS A 933 -45.51 -54.88 17.22
N LEU A 934 -45.34 -56.21 17.32
CA LEU A 934 -44.12 -56.92 16.91
C LEU A 934 -44.16 -57.47 15.46
N ARG A 935 -45.32 -57.44 14.78
CA ARG A 935 -45.48 -57.93 13.39
C ARG A 935 -45.47 -56.87 12.29
N SER A 936 -45.52 -55.57 12.61
CA SER A 936 -45.46 -54.49 11.60
C SER A 936 -44.04 -53.97 11.32
N ARG A 937 -42.99 -54.63 11.82
CA ARG A 937 -41.57 -54.28 11.62
C ARG A 937 -40.79 -55.27 10.72
N ARG A 938 -41.50 -55.99 9.85
CA ARG A 938 -40.99 -56.61 8.62
C ARG A 938 -42.06 -56.43 7.53
N GLY A 939 -41.79 -55.52 6.59
CA GLY A 939 -42.65 -55.12 5.47
C GLY A 939 -42.09 -53.84 4.89
#